data_AF-A0A496URX7-F1
#
_entry.id   AF-A0A496URX7-F1
#
_cell.length_a   1.000
_cell.length_b   1.000
_cell.length_c   1.000
_cell.angle_alpha   90.00
_cell.angle_beta   90.00
_cell.angle_gamma   90.00
#
_symmetry.space_group_name_H-M   'P 1'
#
loop_
_entity.id
_entity.type
_entity.pdbx_description
1 polymer ?
#
loop_
_entity_poly.entity_id
_entity_poly.type
_entity_poly.pdbx_seq_one_letter_code
_entity_poly.pdbx_strand_id
1 'polypeptide(L)'
;MQTLATVLVILTCLLSPSGVSAQRDLPPEKGGTTYSLGMPPVYKGRSGFEMQWYRPENNSEMAGFFNLGVSKDLGSPVVGIAALRLEGYAGFRNQEFDGGGRGLFEIPSFHFGVGIDYNGTDDVWDILWQLDLPLKRGGIFGRGTTVCLRWLPTRDQTFGVGINVPLWGRNIGATRPKKDHVRLIRRRPFRMVIDTQGTNLNDTLAELAERAHWVGEMTQPFAEPQGADPHEAMAPVIAGLKAHADSVDAKFPTGHLLPEEIRAYHETLDLAFSQALGADGITDQGRALSLKARTILMDEVLIPYNYLLGQRKKDDSLVGMVAIAQTEYASRILSESEVPEDRVRHTFYVFQTLCDIMEENRERLRERWDDSRFVWLPLQYALTPDQHDSQDELNDIIARSVKQPFTAENRIWYVINEQFQWEMARSVRAAEDYHVLWIHDYRGYNGQGDPDAVAYAQTLNYLEAMIERVEAYDETGKLPQYFILLDQHYFEINKARLWLRLLTVPLEYELSLPKGFEEWEQRIHETQERLRAAVDASSLLQISASQYGDKWLKNLIKVHINITNPADPSFFSWHSVGIVPIPDNMMRDHRKIAFYDVCEEDPYRGNAMFTGMGIGEHYIGANWEDRAIIIQGPGALAVKDAARGLLEAQGYESHEIPYPLRHRTKPVDYDTQMQADHDARTPDWLPDRGSVLQLHNETGFHDKPVNVSKAVLYSLMPPGSVLKVPDSLWQSYIYASLLAGSAQRGCRVLVIAPTKDSAPSGAAPTLARAHGLMGRLLVFAGEMEAQLSRYDGLLKVGLYAPRQGVTDIAGRFTQSLKNVPSWYLQVYPENEAISTEVANVATLLDSLGYVDRYRPDGEDLQPKIHLKANFLASGTAWDHLMSRPELAGIIRGYIEYLASQSSGDTDMDIAPDVREYPEQLVAGFLALIKGLMEDLSPRERGELVYFFTVGSTNMDYRSMVMDG
;
A
#
# COMPACT_ATOMS: atom_id res chain seq x y z
N MET A 1 -20.32 -43.14 19.37
CA MET A 1 -19.27 -42.67 20.30
C MET A 1 -17.86 -43.13 19.91
N GLN A 2 -17.62 -44.41 19.62
CA GLN A 2 -16.30 -44.90 19.17
C GLN A 2 -15.81 -44.24 17.86
N THR A 3 -16.68 -44.04 16.87
CA THR A 3 -16.36 -43.34 15.62
C THR A 3 -15.96 -41.87 15.84
N LEU A 4 -16.58 -41.21 16.81
CA LEU A 4 -16.27 -39.82 17.20
C LEU A 4 -14.88 -39.73 17.85
N ALA A 5 -14.53 -40.74 18.66
CA ALA A 5 -13.21 -40.85 19.28
C ALA A 5 -12.11 -41.14 18.25
N THR A 6 -12.37 -41.98 17.25
CA THR A 6 -11.42 -42.26 16.16
C THR A 6 -11.17 -41.03 15.28
N VAL A 7 -12.20 -40.25 14.97
CA VAL A 7 -12.07 -38.96 14.26
C VAL A 7 -11.26 -37.98 15.09
N LEU A 8 -11.50 -37.89 16.40
CA LEU A 8 -10.73 -37.03 17.30
C LEU A 8 -9.24 -37.41 17.33
N VAL A 9 -8.93 -38.72 17.34
CA VAL A 9 -7.57 -39.29 17.34
C VAL A 9 -6.86 -39.05 16.01
N ILE A 10 -7.53 -39.21 14.88
CA ILE A 10 -6.95 -38.90 13.55
C ILE A 10 -6.68 -37.39 13.42
N LEU A 11 -7.60 -36.55 13.89
CA LEU A 11 -7.39 -35.10 13.98
C LEU A 11 -6.21 -34.76 14.89
N THR A 12 -6.05 -35.40 16.06
CA THR A 12 -4.92 -35.12 16.96
C THR A 12 -3.57 -35.63 16.43
N CYS A 13 -3.53 -36.77 15.73
CA CYS A 13 -2.31 -37.28 15.10
C CYS A 13 -1.88 -36.42 13.89
N LEU A 14 -2.82 -35.86 13.11
CA LEU A 14 -2.53 -34.91 12.03
C LEU A 14 -2.12 -33.51 12.55
N LEU A 15 -2.27 -33.26 13.84
CA LEU A 15 -1.98 -31.98 14.51
C LEU A 15 -0.73 -32.02 15.40
N SER A 16 0.03 -33.13 15.44
CA SER A 16 1.21 -33.26 16.31
C SER A 16 2.48 -32.65 15.64
N PRO A 17 3.06 -31.55 16.14
CA PRO A 17 4.29 -30.97 15.60
C PRO A 17 5.43 -31.19 16.60
N SER A 18 6.36 -32.12 16.35
CA SER A 18 7.46 -32.32 17.32
C SER A 18 8.86 -32.60 16.78
N GLY A 19 9.04 -32.82 15.47
CA GLY A 19 10.39 -32.98 14.87
C GLY A 19 10.80 -31.84 13.92
N VAL A 20 9.87 -31.39 13.07
CA VAL A 20 10.14 -30.42 11.99
C VAL A 20 10.35 -28.99 12.51
N SER A 21 9.75 -28.64 13.65
CA SER A 21 9.86 -27.30 14.24
C SER A 21 11.29 -27.01 14.74
N ALA A 22 11.96 -27.98 15.38
CA ALA A 22 13.31 -27.79 15.92
C ALA A 22 14.38 -27.55 14.83
N GLN A 23 14.23 -28.20 13.66
CA GLN A 23 15.15 -27.98 12.54
C GLN A 23 14.90 -26.65 11.81
N ARG A 24 13.69 -26.10 11.85
CA ARG A 24 13.38 -24.77 11.30
C ARG A 24 13.88 -23.63 12.16
N ASP A 25 14.14 -23.89 13.43
CA ASP A 25 14.57 -22.86 14.37
C ASP A 25 16.10 -22.63 14.37
N LEU A 26 16.85 -23.56 13.77
CA LEU A 26 18.29 -23.41 13.57
C LEU A 26 18.59 -22.55 12.34
N PRO A 27 19.72 -21.83 12.32
CA PRO A 27 20.16 -21.13 11.13
C PRO A 27 20.63 -22.13 10.05
N PRO A 28 20.52 -21.81 8.75
CA PRO A 28 20.80 -22.76 7.67
C PRO A 28 22.22 -23.33 7.68
N GLU A 29 23.22 -22.52 8.03
CA GLU A 29 24.62 -22.94 8.13
C GLU A 29 24.87 -23.98 9.23
N LYS A 30 23.91 -24.17 10.15
CA LYS A 30 23.93 -25.20 11.20
C LYS A 30 22.92 -26.33 10.96
N GLY A 31 22.57 -26.59 9.70
CA GLY A 31 21.63 -27.66 9.31
C GLY A 31 20.15 -27.27 9.41
N GLY A 32 19.87 -25.99 9.64
CA GLY A 32 18.51 -25.46 9.66
C GLY A 32 17.85 -25.44 8.28
N THR A 33 16.52 -25.55 8.23
CA THR A 33 15.78 -25.45 6.97
C THR A 33 14.82 -24.27 6.98
N THR A 34 14.71 -23.59 5.85
CA THR A 34 13.81 -22.45 5.67
C THR A 34 12.46 -22.89 5.13
N TYR A 35 11.40 -22.42 5.81
CA TYR A 35 10.01 -22.66 5.40
C TYR A 35 9.59 -21.68 4.29
N SER A 36 8.80 -22.18 3.35
CA SER A 36 8.21 -21.38 2.27
C SER A 36 6.76 -21.82 2.05
N LEU A 37 5.85 -20.88 1.75
CA LEU A 37 4.48 -21.20 1.35
C LEU A 37 4.45 -22.09 0.11
N GLY A 38 5.42 -21.86 -0.79
CA GLY A 38 5.49 -22.52 -2.09
C GLY A 38 4.46 -21.97 -3.07
N MET A 39 4.38 -22.63 -4.23
CA MET A 39 3.37 -22.34 -5.24
C MET A 39 2.05 -23.05 -4.91
N PRO A 40 0.88 -22.42 -5.13
CA PRO A 40 -0.41 -23.07 -4.94
C PRO A 40 -0.52 -24.33 -5.81
N PRO A 41 -1.13 -25.41 -5.32
CA PRO A 41 -1.27 -26.63 -6.10
C PRO A 41 -2.33 -26.45 -7.19
N VAL A 42 -2.10 -27.05 -8.36
CA VAL A 42 -3.07 -27.04 -9.49
C VAL A 42 -4.32 -27.85 -9.15
N TYR A 43 -4.14 -28.93 -8.40
CA TYR A 43 -5.21 -29.76 -7.88
C TYR A 43 -5.42 -29.45 -6.40
N LYS A 44 -6.68 -29.42 -5.94
CA LYS A 44 -7.06 -29.13 -4.55
C LYS A 44 -7.77 -30.34 -3.95
N GLY A 45 -7.22 -30.89 -2.87
CA GLY A 45 -7.71 -32.11 -2.23
C GLY A 45 -8.62 -31.76 -1.08
N ARG A 46 -9.68 -32.54 -0.90
CA ARG A 46 -10.64 -32.38 0.19
C ARG A 46 -11.00 -33.74 0.76
N SER A 47 -11.28 -33.75 2.06
CA SER A 47 -11.92 -34.87 2.73
C SER A 47 -13.07 -34.36 3.58
N GLY A 48 -14.01 -35.21 3.94
CA GLY A 48 -15.11 -34.79 4.77
C GLY A 48 -15.87 -35.94 5.39
N PHE A 49 -16.83 -35.56 6.23
CA PHE A 49 -17.86 -36.44 6.74
C PHE A 49 -19.22 -35.82 6.49
N GLU A 50 -20.19 -36.64 6.07
CA GLU A 50 -21.54 -36.22 5.74
C GLU A 50 -22.56 -37.15 6.37
N MET A 51 -23.64 -36.58 6.91
CA MET A 51 -24.85 -37.32 7.25
C MET A 51 -25.93 -37.00 6.22
N GLN A 52 -26.57 -38.03 5.68
CA GLN A 52 -27.69 -37.89 4.75
C GLN A 52 -28.98 -38.37 5.38
N TRP A 53 -30.06 -37.67 5.06
CA TRP A 53 -31.43 -38.03 5.38
C TRP A 53 -32.13 -38.40 4.08
N TYR A 54 -32.41 -39.69 3.93
CA TYR A 54 -33.15 -40.28 2.81
C TYR A 54 -34.64 -40.36 3.19
N ARG A 55 -35.55 -39.93 2.31
CA ARG A 55 -37.00 -39.92 2.55
C ARG A 55 -37.78 -40.70 1.48
N PRO A 56 -37.70 -42.04 1.47
CA PRO A 56 -38.62 -42.84 0.67
C PRO A 56 -40.05 -42.73 1.23
N GLU A 57 -41.07 -43.03 0.42
CA GLU A 57 -42.49 -42.81 0.71
C GLU A 57 -43.00 -43.40 2.05
N ASN A 58 -42.30 -44.38 2.63
CA ASN A 58 -42.78 -45.18 3.76
C ASN A 58 -41.99 -45.03 5.07
N ASN A 59 -40.73 -44.57 5.06
CA ASN A 59 -39.93 -44.38 6.28
C ASN A 59 -38.66 -43.55 6.03
N SER A 60 -38.22 -42.72 6.97
CA SER A 60 -36.96 -41.98 6.84
C SER A 60 -35.75 -42.82 7.24
N GLU A 61 -34.71 -42.83 6.41
CA GLU A 61 -33.43 -43.48 6.71
C GLU A 61 -32.31 -42.45 6.87
N MET A 62 -31.32 -42.79 7.70
CA MET A 62 -30.10 -42.00 7.85
C MET A 62 -28.91 -42.77 7.30
N ALA A 63 -28.03 -42.03 6.62
CA ALA A 63 -26.74 -42.54 6.16
C ALA A 63 -25.61 -41.64 6.68
N GLY A 64 -24.42 -42.22 6.87
CA GLY A 64 -23.21 -41.51 7.25
C GLY A 64 -22.05 -41.92 6.36
N PHE A 65 -21.39 -40.95 5.73
CA PHE A 65 -20.36 -41.16 4.74
C PHE A 65 -19.07 -40.40 5.07
N PHE A 66 -17.94 -41.05 4.81
CA PHE A 66 -16.66 -40.37 4.61
C PHE A 66 -16.48 -40.08 3.12
N ASN A 67 -15.95 -38.92 2.79
CA ASN A 67 -15.72 -38.51 1.40
C ASN A 67 -14.27 -38.03 1.19
N LEU A 68 -13.76 -38.28 -0.01
CA LEU A 68 -12.43 -37.88 -0.46
C LEU A 68 -12.52 -37.41 -1.91
N GLY A 69 -12.06 -36.19 -2.18
CA GLY A 69 -12.18 -35.59 -3.51
C GLY A 69 -10.99 -34.73 -3.90
N VAL A 70 -10.92 -34.48 -5.20
CA VAL A 70 -9.95 -33.58 -5.84
C VAL A 70 -10.70 -32.62 -6.76
N SER A 71 -10.31 -31.36 -6.75
CA SER A 71 -10.84 -30.34 -7.64
C SER A 71 -9.75 -29.60 -8.40
N LYS A 72 -10.10 -29.04 -9.56
CA LYS A 72 -9.22 -28.19 -10.39
C LYS A 72 -10.01 -27.00 -10.88
N ASP A 73 -9.47 -25.79 -10.70
CA ASP A 73 -10.05 -24.59 -11.29
C ASP A 73 -9.82 -24.59 -12.81
N LEU A 74 -10.83 -24.21 -13.59
CA LEU A 74 -10.76 -24.14 -15.05
C LEU A 74 -10.29 -22.77 -15.57
N GLY A 75 -10.22 -21.78 -14.68
CA GLY A 75 -9.72 -20.44 -14.97
C GLY A 75 -8.96 -19.90 -13.75
N SER A 76 -9.02 -18.58 -13.54
CA SER A 76 -8.35 -17.98 -12.38
C SER A 76 -8.98 -18.50 -11.06
N PRO A 77 -8.21 -19.15 -10.18
CA PRO A 77 -8.71 -19.62 -8.88
C PRO A 77 -9.15 -18.46 -7.98
N VAL A 78 -8.61 -17.27 -8.25
CA VAL A 78 -8.92 -16.02 -7.55
C VAL A 78 -10.31 -15.49 -7.94
N VAL A 79 -10.68 -15.58 -9.22
CA VAL A 79 -12.02 -15.20 -9.71
C VAL A 79 -13.05 -16.29 -9.35
N GLY A 80 -12.66 -17.56 -9.38
CA GLY A 80 -13.44 -18.68 -8.83
C GLY A 80 -14.79 -18.90 -9.51
N ILE A 81 -14.90 -18.66 -10.83
CA ILE A 81 -16.16 -18.81 -11.58
C ILE A 81 -16.40 -20.22 -12.14
N ALA A 82 -15.36 -21.06 -12.22
CA ALA A 82 -15.47 -22.40 -12.80
C ALA A 82 -14.40 -23.34 -12.24
N ALA A 83 -14.82 -24.48 -11.67
CA ALA A 83 -13.97 -25.58 -11.26
C ALA A 83 -14.65 -26.94 -11.52
N LEU A 84 -13.85 -27.99 -11.66
CA LEU A 84 -14.34 -29.37 -11.71
C LEU A 84 -13.91 -30.12 -10.45
N ARG A 85 -14.80 -30.89 -9.85
CA ARG A 85 -14.53 -31.77 -8.71
C ARG A 85 -14.90 -33.20 -9.04
N LEU A 86 -14.04 -34.13 -8.62
CA LEU A 86 -14.32 -35.56 -8.55
C LEU A 86 -14.19 -36.00 -7.09
N GLU A 87 -15.17 -36.73 -6.58
CA GLU A 87 -15.20 -37.17 -5.18
C GLU A 87 -15.71 -38.61 -5.08
N GLY A 88 -15.03 -39.44 -4.30
CA GLY A 88 -15.51 -40.75 -3.88
C GLY A 88 -16.02 -40.70 -2.44
N TYR A 89 -17.04 -41.51 -2.13
CA TYR A 89 -17.58 -41.63 -0.79
C TYR A 89 -17.89 -43.08 -0.41
N ALA A 90 -17.77 -43.39 0.88
CA ALA A 90 -18.09 -44.70 1.44
C ALA A 90 -18.54 -44.57 2.90
N GLY A 91 -19.43 -45.45 3.34
CA GLY A 91 -20.02 -45.38 4.66
C GLY A 91 -21.11 -46.42 4.89
N PHE A 92 -22.11 -46.04 5.69
CA PHE A 92 -23.21 -46.92 6.03
C PHE A 92 -24.57 -46.22 5.88
N ARG A 93 -25.52 -46.91 5.27
CA ARG A 93 -26.95 -46.55 5.22
C ARG A 93 -27.73 -47.70 5.84
N ASN A 94 -28.54 -47.41 6.86
CA ASN A 94 -29.30 -48.43 7.59
C ASN A 94 -28.47 -49.66 8.06
N GLN A 95 -27.25 -49.42 8.53
CA GLN A 95 -26.26 -50.44 8.96
C GLN A 95 -25.67 -51.30 7.83
N GLU A 96 -26.05 -51.09 6.58
CA GLU A 96 -25.43 -51.74 5.42
C GLU A 96 -24.37 -50.83 4.80
N PHE A 97 -23.35 -51.43 4.19
CA PHE A 97 -22.29 -50.68 3.51
C PHE A 97 -22.85 -49.99 2.27
N ASP A 98 -22.51 -48.71 2.11
CA ASP A 98 -22.95 -47.90 0.98
C ASP A 98 -21.80 -47.00 0.50
N GLY A 99 -21.74 -46.71 -0.79
CA GLY A 99 -20.67 -45.94 -1.40
C GLY A 99 -20.84 -45.66 -2.88
N GLY A 100 -20.08 -44.68 -3.37
CA GLY A 100 -20.24 -44.17 -4.71
C GLY A 100 -19.20 -43.15 -5.11
N GLY A 101 -19.39 -42.58 -6.28
CA GLY A 101 -18.56 -41.52 -6.83
C GLY A 101 -19.40 -40.41 -7.43
N ARG A 102 -18.91 -39.17 -7.39
CA ARG A 102 -19.62 -38.00 -7.89
C ARG A 102 -18.69 -37.04 -8.63
N GLY A 103 -19.24 -36.40 -9.66
CA GLY A 103 -18.57 -35.37 -10.44
C GLY A 103 -19.36 -34.07 -10.39
N LEU A 104 -18.72 -32.94 -10.11
CA LEU A 104 -19.36 -31.64 -10.00
C LEU A 104 -18.67 -30.58 -10.85
N PHE A 105 -19.47 -29.71 -11.46
CA PHE A 105 -19.05 -28.37 -11.85
C PHE A 105 -19.35 -27.40 -10.71
N GLU A 106 -18.37 -26.59 -10.35
CA GLU A 106 -18.45 -25.71 -9.19
C GLU A 106 -18.19 -24.26 -9.59
N ILE A 107 -18.87 -23.36 -8.88
CA ILE A 107 -18.60 -21.94 -8.89
C ILE A 107 -18.10 -21.56 -7.48
N PRO A 108 -16.79 -21.73 -7.19
CA PRO A 108 -16.21 -21.48 -5.87
C PRO A 108 -16.60 -20.13 -5.25
N SER A 109 -16.73 -19.08 -6.05
CA SER A 109 -17.06 -17.72 -5.59
C SER A 109 -18.51 -17.57 -5.11
N PHE A 110 -19.40 -18.47 -5.50
CA PHE A 110 -20.77 -18.54 -4.96
C PHE A 110 -20.98 -19.75 -4.05
N HIS A 111 -19.91 -20.49 -3.72
CA HIS A 111 -19.96 -21.71 -2.91
C HIS A 111 -20.92 -22.77 -3.47
N PHE A 112 -21.15 -22.76 -4.77
CA PHE A 112 -22.22 -23.53 -5.41
C PHE A 112 -21.64 -24.62 -6.30
N GLY A 113 -22.28 -25.78 -6.35
CA GLY A 113 -21.94 -26.87 -7.25
C GLY A 113 -23.16 -27.61 -7.78
N VAL A 114 -23.07 -28.08 -9.01
CA VAL A 114 -24.07 -28.94 -9.65
C VAL A 114 -23.36 -30.11 -10.32
N GLY A 115 -23.93 -31.29 -10.25
CA GLY A 115 -23.24 -32.48 -10.70
C GLY A 115 -24.11 -33.72 -10.77
N ILE A 116 -23.41 -34.84 -10.92
CA ILE A 116 -23.98 -36.17 -11.02
C ILE A 116 -23.34 -37.05 -9.95
N ASP A 117 -24.15 -37.83 -9.24
CA ASP A 117 -23.77 -38.80 -8.23
C ASP A 117 -24.09 -40.22 -8.71
N TYR A 118 -23.13 -41.13 -8.65
CA TYR A 118 -23.32 -42.56 -8.90
C TYR A 118 -23.19 -43.32 -7.59
N ASN A 119 -24.26 -44.03 -7.20
CA ASN A 119 -24.24 -44.95 -6.08
C ASN A 119 -23.91 -46.36 -6.60
N GLY A 120 -22.81 -46.94 -6.12
CA GLY A 120 -22.35 -48.26 -6.57
C GLY A 120 -23.05 -49.43 -5.89
N THR A 121 -23.73 -49.21 -4.76
CA THR A 121 -24.53 -50.23 -4.07
C THR A 121 -25.88 -50.41 -4.73
N ASP A 122 -26.52 -49.31 -5.13
CA ASP A 122 -27.85 -49.30 -5.76
C ASP A 122 -27.79 -49.32 -7.30
N ASP A 123 -26.61 -49.06 -7.90
CA ASP A 123 -26.39 -48.89 -9.35
C ASP A 123 -27.28 -47.79 -9.97
N VAL A 124 -27.34 -46.63 -9.30
CA VAL A 124 -28.19 -45.48 -9.71
C VAL A 124 -27.37 -44.21 -9.91
N TRP A 125 -27.80 -43.42 -10.89
CA TRP A 125 -27.28 -42.10 -11.20
C TRP A 125 -28.27 -41.01 -10.80
N ASP A 126 -27.80 -40.01 -10.06
CA ASP A 126 -28.62 -38.95 -9.49
C ASP A 126 -28.08 -37.56 -9.80
N ILE A 127 -28.99 -36.60 -9.96
CA ILE A 127 -28.64 -35.19 -10.03
C ILE A 127 -28.27 -34.73 -8.62
N LEU A 128 -27.19 -33.94 -8.49
CA LEU A 128 -26.70 -33.40 -7.23
C LEU A 128 -26.57 -31.88 -7.29
N TRP A 129 -27.05 -31.23 -6.24
CA TRP A 129 -26.80 -29.82 -5.94
C TRP A 129 -26.00 -29.71 -4.64
N GLN A 130 -25.02 -28.81 -4.59
CA GLN A 130 -24.12 -28.64 -3.45
C GLN A 130 -23.95 -27.16 -3.07
N LEU A 131 -23.92 -26.89 -1.77
CA LEU A 131 -23.46 -25.63 -1.18
C LEU A 131 -22.32 -25.89 -0.19
N ASP A 132 -21.16 -25.24 -0.38
CA ASP A 132 -19.99 -25.33 0.50
C ASP A 132 -19.84 -24.03 1.32
N LEU A 133 -20.56 -23.90 2.43
CA LEU A 133 -20.69 -22.65 3.17
C LEU A 133 -19.62 -22.50 4.26
N PRO A 134 -18.72 -21.51 4.16
CA PRO A 134 -17.83 -21.16 5.26
C PRO A 134 -18.59 -20.33 6.29
N LEU A 135 -19.28 -20.97 7.24
CA LEU A 135 -20.12 -20.27 8.23
C LEU A 135 -19.39 -19.18 9.05
N LYS A 136 -18.05 -19.21 9.08
CA LYS A 136 -17.17 -18.20 9.67
C LYS A 136 -16.00 -17.94 8.73
N ARG A 137 -15.47 -16.71 8.74
CA ARG A 137 -14.27 -16.33 7.99
C ARG A 137 -13.07 -17.21 8.37
N GLY A 138 -12.51 -17.90 7.37
CA GLY A 138 -11.42 -18.86 7.54
C GLY A 138 -11.85 -20.25 8.05
N GLY A 139 -13.16 -20.53 8.06
CA GLY A 139 -13.74 -21.82 8.43
C GLY A 139 -14.21 -21.92 9.89
N ILE A 140 -15.20 -22.79 10.13
CA ILE A 140 -15.82 -23.03 11.45
C ILE A 140 -14.81 -23.63 12.46
N PHE A 141 -13.95 -24.55 12.02
CA PHE A 141 -12.89 -25.18 12.82
C PHE A 141 -11.49 -24.65 12.46
N GLY A 142 -11.41 -23.54 11.74
CA GLY A 142 -10.17 -23.10 11.08
C GLY A 142 -9.87 -23.93 9.83
N ARG A 143 -8.64 -23.84 9.31
CA ARG A 143 -8.14 -24.56 8.12
C ARG A 143 -9.03 -24.49 6.86
N GLY A 144 -9.87 -23.45 6.76
CA GLY A 144 -10.82 -23.28 5.67
C GLY A 144 -11.94 -24.30 5.61
N THR A 145 -12.28 -24.96 6.73
CA THR A 145 -13.38 -25.93 6.77
C THR A 145 -14.72 -25.28 6.40
N THR A 146 -15.51 -25.96 5.58
CA THR A 146 -16.85 -25.52 5.16
C THR A 146 -17.92 -26.51 5.62
N VAL A 147 -19.14 -26.02 5.83
CA VAL A 147 -20.33 -26.87 5.98
C VAL A 147 -20.85 -27.17 4.58
N CYS A 148 -20.93 -28.46 4.25
CA CYS A 148 -21.45 -28.93 2.98
C CYS A 148 -22.94 -29.22 3.13
N LEU A 149 -23.78 -28.63 2.29
CA LEU A 149 -25.18 -29.00 2.15
C LEU A 149 -25.36 -29.65 0.78
N ARG A 150 -25.99 -30.81 0.73
CA ARG A 150 -26.25 -31.55 -0.51
C ARG A 150 -27.73 -31.84 -0.68
N TRP A 151 -28.19 -31.77 -1.92
CA TRP A 151 -29.54 -32.14 -2.28
C TRP A 151 -29.52 -32.99 -3.54
N LEU A 152 -30.07 -34.20 -3.43
CA LEU A 152 -30.24 -35.13 -4.55
C LEU A 152 -31.73 -35.25 -4.85
N PRO A 153 -32.29 -34.40 -5.73
CA PRO A 153 -33.73 -34.39 -6.01
C PRO A 153 -34.24 -35.69 -6.63
N THR A 154 -33.41 -36.41 -7.37
CA THR A 154 -33.78 -37.67 -8.04
C THR A 154 -33.66 -38.91 -7.14
N ARG A 155 -32.99 -38.78 -5.98
CA ARG A 155 -32.87 -39.82 -4.97
C ARG A 155 -33.85 -39.56 -3.83
N ASP A 156 -35.15 -39.64 -4.10
CA ASP A 156 -36.24 -39.38 -3.14
C ASP A 156 -36.03 -38.13 -2.26
N GLN A 157 -35.60 -37.03 -2.89
CA GLN A 157 -35.34 -35.76 -2.20
C GLN A 157 -34.34 -35.90 -1.04
N THR A 158 -33.26 -36.67 -1.22
CA THR A 158 -32.23 -36.85 -0.18
C THR A 158 -31.55 -35.52 0.13
N PHE A 159 -31.44 -35.20 1.42
CA PHE A 159 -30.70 -34.04 1.90
C PHE A 159 -29.51 -34.49 2.75
N GLY A 160 -28.35 -33.89 2.50
CA GLY A 160 -27.11 -34.15 3.20
C GLY A 160 -26.56 -32.91 3.90
N VAL A 161 -25.99 -33.10 5.09
CA VAL A 161 -25.23 -32.08 5.80
C VAL A 161 -23.91 -32.68 6.26
N GLY A 162 -22.81 -32.01 5.94
CA GLY A 162 -21.47 -32.48 6.24
C GLY A 162 -20.47 -31.36 6.52
N ILE A 163 -19.24 -31.76 6.79
CA ILE A 163 -18.08 -30.87 6.95
C ILE A 163 -17.02 -31.29 5.95
N ASN A 164 -16.54 -30.32 5.17
CA ASN A 164 -15.43 -30.48 4.25
C ASN A 164 -14.17 -29.84 4.82
N VAL A 165 -13.05 -30.55 4.71
CA VAL A 165 -11.72 -30.21 5.21
C VAL A 165 -10.72 -30.23 4.05
N PRO A 166 -10.06 -29.11 3.72
CA PRO A 166 -8.94 -29.09 2.78
C PRO A 166 -7.81 -30.02 3.23
N LEU A 167 -7.26 -30.82 2.30
CA LEU A 167 -6.17 -31.76 2.58
C LEU A 167 -4.78 -31.17 2.36
N TRP A 168 -4.67 -30.22 1.42
CA TRP A 168 -3.42 -29.57 1.05
C TRP A 168 -3.52 -28.07 1.34
N GLY A 169 -2.36 -27.43 1.51
CA GLY A 169 -2.30 -26.02 1.89
C GLY A 169 -2.43 -25.85 3.40
N ARG A 170 -1.29 -25.90 4.09
CA ARG A 170 -1.22 -25.85 5.55
C ARG A 170 -1.94 -24.62 6.14
N ASN A 171 -1.81 -23.48 5.46
CA ASN A 171 -2.19 -22.15 5.94
C ASN A 171 -3.57 -21.69 5.44
N ILE A 172 -4.30 -22.53 4.69
CA ILE A 172 -5.68 -22.22 4.30
C ILE A 172 -6.50 -21.86 5.56
N GLY A 173 -7.36 -20.87 5.47
CA GLY A 173 -8.17 -20.35 6.56
C GLY A 173 -7.40 -19.49 7.57
N ALA A 174 -6.11 -19.26 7.37
CA ALA A 174 -5.25 -18.45 8.24
C ALA A 174 -4.61 -17.23 7.55
N THR A 175 -4.78 -17.08 6.24
CA THR A 175 -4.06 -16.09 5.41
C THR A 175 -4.66 -14.68 5.39
N ARG A 176 -5.70 -14.42 6.18
CA ARG A 176 -6.46 -13.15 6.20
C ARG A 176 -7.07 -12.86 7.58
N PRO A 177 -7.45 -11.61 7.86
CA PRO A 177 -8.25 -11.24 9.03
C PRO A 177 -9.51 -12.07 9.21
N LYS A 178 -9.73 -12.50 10.46
CA LYS A 178 -11.00 -13.12 10.88
C LYS A 178 -12.17 -12.13 10.93
N LYS A 179 -11.91 -10.82 10.87
CA LYS A 179 -12.91 -9.76 10.81
C LYS A 179 -12.64 -8.86 9.60
N ASP A 180 -13.71 -8.36 9.01
CA ASP A 180 -13.68 -7.47 7.85
C ASP A 180 -13.98 -6.00 8.20
N HIS A 181 -13.84 -5.67 9.50
CA HIS A 181 -14.10 -4.36 10.06
C HIS A 181 -13.34 -4.20 11.38
N VAL A 182 -13.07 -2.95 11.73
CA VAL A 182 -12.61 -2.55 13.06
C VAL A 182 -13.83 -2.24 13.92
N ARG A 183 -13.90 -2.80 15.12
CA ARG A 183 -14.98 -2.48 16.07
C ARG A 183 -14.52 -1.37 16.99
N LEU A 184 -15.21 -0.24 16.93
CA LEU A 184 -14.96 0.85 17.86
C LEU A 184 -15.53 0.53 19.24
N ILE A 185 -14.85 1.01 20.27
CA ILE A 185 -15.26 0.77 21.66
C ILE A 185 -16.51 1.60 21.95
N ARG A 186 -17.56 0.96 22.46
CA ARG A 186 -18.74 1.66 23.00
C ARG A 186 -18.52 1.93 24.49
N ARG A 187 -18.35 3.19 24.85
CA ARG A 187 -18.42 3.68 26.25
C ARG A 187 -19.54 4.71 26.33
N ARG A 188 -20.06 5.00 27.52
CA ARG A 188 -20.98 6.11 27.74
C ARG A 188 -20.27 7.14 28.61
N PRO A 189 -19.80 8.27 28.07
CA PRO A 189 -19.18 9.31 28.87
C PRO A 189 -20.18 9.88 29.87
N PHE A 190 -19.67 10.34 31.01
CA PHE A 190 -20.46 11.15 31.93
C PHE A 190 -20.87 12.45 31.25
N ARG A 191 -22.10 12.90 31.49
CA ARG A 191 -22.61 14.17 30.95
C ARG A 191 -22.73 15.18 32.07
N MET A 192 -21.91 16.22 32.02
CA MET A 192 -22.00 17.36 32.91
C MET A 192 -23.13 18.28 32.48
N VAL A 193 -23.93 18.71 33.45
CA VAL A 193 -24.99 19.70 33.28
C VAL A 193 -24.60 20.91 34.12
N ILE A 194 -24.56 22.08 33.48
CA ILE A 194 -24.31 23.37 34.13
C ILE A 194 -25.47 24.32 33.82
N ASP A 195 -25.69 25.30 34.68
CA ASP A 195 -26.61 26.40 34.39
C ASP A 195 -25.87 27.49 33.62
N THR A 196 -26.23 27.67 32.36
CA THR A 196 -25.69 28.72 31.48
C THR A 196 -26.64 29.91 31.33
N GLN A 197 -27.74 29.96 32.08
CA GLN A 197 -28.70 31.07 31.99
C GLN A 197 -28.04 32.40 32.34
N GLY A 198 -28.26 33.41 31.49
CA GLY A 198 -27.68 34.76 31.64
C GLY A 198 -26.23 34.90 31.17
N THR A 199 -25.64 33.86 30.55
CA THR A 199 -24.32 33.92 29.91
C THR A 199 -24.46 33.85 28.38
N ASN A 200 -23.48 34.41 27.65
CA ASN A 200 -23.42 34.31 26.18
C ASN A 200 -22.85 32.95 25.69
N LEU A 201 -22.57 32.01 26.61
CA LEU A 201 -21.82 30.79 26.31
C LEU A 201 -22.56 29.86 25.33
N ASN A 202 -23.88 29.72 25.46
CA ASN A 202 -24.65 28.85 24.56
C ASN A 202 -24.63 29.35 23.12
N ASP A 203 -24.71 30.66 22.91
CA ASP A 203 -24.67 31.27 21.58
C ASP A 203 -23.28 31.09 20.96
N THR A 204 -22.21 31.29 21.75
CA THR A 204 -20.83 31.02 21.32
C THR A 204 -20.62 29.56 20.95
N LEU A 205 -21.18 28.61 21.71
CA LEU A 205 -21.07 27.18 21.41
C LEU A 205 -21.88 26.77 20.16
N ALA A 206 -23.03 27.41 19.92
CA ALA A 206 -23.81 27.21 18.69
C ALA A 206 -23.04 27.75 17.47
N GLU A 207 -22.43 28.93 17.59
CA GLU A 207 -21.56 29.49 16.56
C GLU A 207 -20.36 28.56 16.30
N LEU A 208 -19.70 28.05 17.34
CA LEU A 208 -18.59 27.10 17.22
C LEU A 208 -19.00 25.86 16.41
N ALA A 209 -20.20 25.32 16.66
CA ALA A 209 -20.73 24.17 15.92
C ALA A 209 -20.91 24.48 14.43
N GLU A 210 -21.42 25.67 14.11
CA GLU A 210 -21.59 26.15 12.73
C GLU A 210 -20.24 26.34 12.02
N ARG A 211 -19.26 26.96 12.69
CA ARG A 211 -17.91 27.12 12.13
C ARG A 211 -17.23 25.76 11.89
N ALA A 212 -17.38 24.82 12.83
CA ALA A 212 -16.85 23.47 12.69
C ALA A 212 -17.48 22.71 11.51
N HIS A 213 -18.77 22.92 11.26
CA HIS A 213 -19.46 22.37 10.09
C HIS A 213 -18.82 22.87 8.79
N TRP A 214 -18.64 24.19 8.64
CA TRP A 214 -18.05 24.78 7.43
C TRP A 214 -16.57 24.44 7.24
N VAL A 215 -15.78 24.34 8.31
CA VAL A 215 -14.41 23.81 8.24
C VAL A 215 -14.42 22.38 7.66
N GLY A 216 -15.37 21.53 8.08
CA GLY A 216 -15.55 20.18 7.55
C GLY A 216 -15.96 20.15 6.08
N GLU A 217 -16.99 20.92 5.73
CA GLU A 217 -17.52 21.00 4.37
C GLU A 217 -16.46 21.54 3.40
N MET A 218 -15.76 22.62 3.71
CA MET A 218 -14.81 23.24 2.78
C MET A 218 -13.47 22.49 2.70
N THR A 219 -13.06 21.77 3.76
CA THR A 219 -11.84 20.93 3.71
C THR A 219 -12.02 19.73 2.78
N GLN A 220 -13.25 19.23 2.65
CA GLN A 220 -13.63 18.15 1.75
C GLN A 220 -14.92 18.56 1.02
N PRO A 221 -14.86 19.43 0.00
CA PRO A 221 -16.03 20.09 -0.62
C PRO A 221 -17.06 19.17 -1.27
N PHE A 222 -16.71 17.91 -1.55
CA PHE A 222 -17.64 16.96 -2.16
C PHE A 222 -17.34 15.51 -1.79
N ALA A 223 -18.36 14.65 -1.90
CA ALA A 223 -18.27 13.18 -1.80
C ALA A 223 -19.10 12.54 -2.93
N GLU A 224 -18.42 11.95 -3.91
CA GLU A 224 -19.03 11.28 -5.08
C GLU A 224 -20.36 11.84 -5.61
N PRO A 225 -20.40 13.10 -6.11
CA PRO A 225 -21.63 13.69 -6.63
C PRO A 225 -22.24 12.82 -7.74
N GLN A 226 -23.51 12.45 -7.61
CA GLN A 226 -24.18 11.51 -8.51
C GLN A 226 -24.55 12.17 -9.86
N GLY A 227 -24.59 11.39 -10.93
CA GLY A 227 -24.97 11.87 -12.27
C GLY A 227 -23.90 11.59 -13.34
N ALA A 228 -24.32 11.52 -14.61
CA ALA A 228 -23.39 11.28 -15.72
C ALA A 228 -22.68 12.57 -16.17
N ASP A 229 -23.41 13.69 -16.22
CA ASP A 229 -22.88 14.99 -16.58
C ASP A 229 -22.17 15.65 -15.38
N PRO A 230 -20.87 16.00 -15.50
CA PRO A 230 -20.14 16.61 -14.39
C PRO A 230 -20.67 17.99 -13.96
N HIS A 231 -21.20 18.81 -14.87
CA HIS A 231 -21.73 20.14 -14.52
C HIS A 231 -23.01 20.01 -13.72
N GLU A 232 -23.96 19.20 -14.18
CA GLU A 232 -25.22 18.93 -13.46
C GLU A 232 -24.95 18.30 -12.08
N ALA A 233 -24.04 17.32 -12.02
CA ALA A 233 -23.68 16.66 -10.77
C ALA A 233 -23.04 17.61 -9.73
N MET A 234 -22.20 18.55 -10.19
CA MET A 234 -21.50 19.49 -9.32
C MET A 234 -22.27 20.78 -9.01
N ALA A 235 -23.28 21.14 -9.81
CA ALA A 235 -24.05 22.36 -9.66
C ALA A 235 -24.55 22.62 -8.22
N PRO A 236 -25.21 21.67 -7.51
CA PRO A 236 -25.68 21.92 -6.15
C PRO A 236 -24.52 22.13 -5.15
N VAL A 237 -23.43 21.37 -5.31
CA VAL A 237 -22.22 21.52 -4.48
C VAL A 237 -21.62 22.91 -4.65
N ILE A 238 -21.41 23.32 -5.90
CA ILE A 238 -20.81 24.61 -6.25
C ILE A 238 -21.71 25.76 -5.80
N ALA A 239 -23.02 25.67 -6.00
CA ALA A 239 -23.96 26.69 -5.58
C ALA A 239 -23.92 26.90 -4.06
N GLY A 240 -23.90 25.82 -3.28
CA GLY A 240 -23.80 25.88 -1.82
C GLY A 240 -22.47 26.50 -1.36
N LEU A 241 -21.35 26.05 -1.92
CA LEU A 241 -20.03 26.57 -1.56
C LEU A 241 -19.86 28.04 -1.96
N LYS A 242 -20.31 28.45 -3.16
CA LYS A 242 -20.27 29.85 -3.59
C LYS A 242 -21.14 30.74 -2.71
N ALA A 243 -22.37 30.31 -2.43
CA ALA A 243 -23.29 31.09 -1.60
C ALA A 243 -22.71 31.39 -0.22
N HIS A 244 -22.03 30.41 0.38
CA HIS A 244 -21.33 30.60 1.65
C HIS A 244 -20.06 31.44 1.48
N ALA A 245 -19.15 31.07 0.57
CA ALA A 245 -17.88 31.75 0.37
C ALA A 245 -18.02 33.23 -0.03
N ASP A 246 -19.12 33.59 -0.71
CA ASP A 246 -19.41 34.96 -1.13
C ASP A 246 -20.29 35.74 -0.15
N SER A 247 -20.86 35.10 0.88
CA SER A 247 -21.59 35.84 1.92
C SER A 247 -20.61 36.64 2.77
N VAL A 248 -21.03 37.83 3.19
CA VAL A 248 -20.21 38.74 3.99
C VAL A 248 -20.97 39.21 5.21
N ASP A 249 -20.26 39.36 6.32
CA ASP A 249 -20.77 39.94 7.54
C ASP A 249 -19.65 40.68 8.30
N ALA A 250 -19.94 41.11 9.54
CA ALA A 250 -18.97 41.85 10.35
C ALA A 250 -17.71 41.05 10.71
N LYS A 251 -17.82 39.72 10.84
CA LYS A 251 -16.71 38.79 11.13
C LYS A 251 -16.00 38.33 9.85
N PHE A 252 -16.71 38.31 8.72
CA PHE A 252 -16.22 37.87 7.40
C PHE A 252 -16.40 38.96 6.33
N PRO A 253 -15.67 40.08 6.41
CA PRO A 253 -15.85 41.21 5.48
C PRO A 253 -15.44 40.89 4.04
N THR A 254 -14.64 39.85 3.82
CA THR A 254 -14.09 39.43 2.52
C THR A 254 -14.67 38.11 2.02
N GLY A 255 -15.65 37.54 2.71
CA GLY A 255 -16.25 36.25 2.39
C GLY A 255 -15.94 35.17 3.43
N HIS A 256 -16.80 34.15 3.53
CA HIS A 256 -16.55 32.96 4.35
C HIS A 256 -15.64 31.96 3.64
N LEU A 257 -14.39 32.34 3.43
CA LEU A 257 -13.38 31.51 2.80
C LEU A 257 -12.77 30.55 3.83
N LEU A 258 -12.25 29.40 3.38
CA LEU A 258 -11.78 28.34 4.29
C LEU A 258 -10.72 28.83 5.31
N PRO A 259 -9.68 29.61 4.94
CA PRO A 259 -8.76 30.17 5.93
C PRO A 259 -9.44 31.01 7.01
N GLU A 260 -10.45 31.82 6.63
CA GLU A 260 -11.21 32.65 7.57
C GLU A 260 -12.12 31.82 8.47
N GLU A 261 -12.73 30.75 7.94
CA GLU A 261 -13.53 29.82 8.74
C GLU A 261 -12.69 29.10 9.80
N ILE A 262 -11.47 28.67 9.44
CA ILE A 262 -10.53 28.07 10.39
C ILE A 262 -10.15 29.08 11.48
N ARG A 263 -9.81 30.31 11.10
CA ARG A 263 -9.49 31.39 12.05
C ARG A 263 -10.66 31.65 13.00
N ALA A 264 -11.85 31.86 12.46
CA ALA A 264 -13.06 32.15 13.23
C ALA A 264 -13.44 31.00 14.16
N TYR A 265 -13.29 29.74 13.72
CA TYR A 265 -13.49 28.56 14.56
C TYR A 265 -12.58 28.58 15.81
N HIS A 266 -11.27 28.80 15.64
CA HIS A 266 -10.32 28.82 16.76
C HIS A 266 -10.55 30.03 17.69
N GLU A 267 -10.81 31.21 17.14
CA GLU A 267 -11.15 32.40 17.94
C GLU A 267 -12.44 32.21 18.74
N THR A 268 -13.45 31.55 18.16
CA THR A 268 -14.71 31.24 18.84
C THR A 268 -14.50 30.22 19.96
N LEU A 269 -13.61 29.25 19.76
CA LEU A 269 -13.23 28.29 20.81
C LEU A 269 -12.51 28.97 21.97
N ASP A 270 -11.55 29.85 21.68
CA ASP A 270 -10.85 30.64 22.69
C ASP A 270 -11.81 31.54 23.49
N LEU A 271 -12.81 32.11 22.81
CA LEU A 271 -13.87 32.89 23.44
C LEU A 271 -14.76 32.02 24.33
N ALA A 272 -15.15 30.82 23.89
CA ALA A 272 -15.96 29.90 24.68
C ALA A 272 -15.27 29.51 25.99
N PHE A 273 -13.97 29.21 25.95
CA PHE A 273 -13.19 28.94 27.17
C PHE A 273 -13.03 30.18 28.06
N SER A 274 -12.88 31.37 27.48
CA SER A 274 -12.81 32.62 28.26
C SER A 274 -14.14 32.95 28.94
N GLN A 275 -15.27 32.74 28.25
CA GLN A 275 -16.61 32.90 28.82
C GLN A 275 -16.91 31.86 29.90
N ALA A 276 -16.41 30.63 29.77
CA ALA A 276 -16.49 29.63 30.83
C ALA A 276 -15.76 30.07 32.13
N LEU A 277 -14.74 30.92 32.02
CA LEU A 277 -14.06 31.57 33.15
C LEU A 277 -14.79 32.83 33.66
N GLY A 278 -15.86 33.26 32.99
CA GLY A 278 -16.65 34.44 33.35
C GLY A 278 -16.19 35.74 32.71
N ALA A 279 -15.35 35.70 31.67
CA ALA A 279 -14.94 36.87 30.91
C ALA A 279 -15.87 37.15 29.72
N ASP A 280 -16.07 38.44 29.39
CA ASP A 280 -16.88 38.85 28.23
C ASP A 280 -16.13 38.73 26.88
N GLY A 281 -14.81 38.63 26.91
CA GLY A 281 -13.93 38.55 25.73
C GLY A 281 -12.82 37.51 25.88
N ILE A 282 -12.00 37.35 24.84
CA ILE A 282 -10.90 36.38 24.82
C ILE A 282 -9.82 36.77 25.84
N THR A 283 -9.38 35.81 26.65
CA THR A 283 -8.33 35.95 27.67
C THR A 283 -7.17 34.99 27.40
N ASP A 284 -5.96 35.31 27.89
CA ASP A 284 -4.79 34.42 27.76
C ASP A 284 -5.02 33.07 28.46
N GLN A 285 -5.71 33.06 29.60
CA GLN A 285 -6.06 31.82 30.29
C GLN A 285 -7.06 30.98 29.47
N GLY A 286 -8.05 31.62 28.83
CA GLY A 286 -8.96 30.94 27.92
C GLY A 286 -8.26 30.34 26.70
N ARG A 287 -7.31 31.05 26.09
CA ARG A 287 -6.44 30.54 25.00
C ARG A 287 -5.63 29.33 25.44
N ALA A 288 -5.04 29.38 26.64
CA ALA A 288 -4.26 28.25 27.18
C ALA A 288 -5.13 27.01 27.42
N LEU A 289 -6.36 27.18 27.92
CA LEU A 289 -7.33 26.09 28.09
C LEU A 289 -7.82 25.52 26.77
N SER A 290 -8.08 26.38 25.78
CA SER A 290 -8.42 26.00 24.41
C SER A 290 -7.31 25.19 23.77
N LEU A 291 -6.05 25.63 23.85
CA LEU A 291 -4.89 24.87 23.36
C LEU A 291 -4.81 23.49 24.02
N LYS A 292 -4.95 23.41 25.35
CA LYS A 292 -4.96 22.13 26.07
C LYS A 292 -6.10 21.21 25.61
N ALA A 293 -7.30 21.75 25.40
CA ALA A 293 -8.44 21.02 24.85
C ALA A 293 -8.17 20.50 23.42
N ARG A 294 -7.63 21.35 22.54
CA ARG A 294 -7.28 20.99 21.15
C ARG A 294 -6.22 19.91 21.07
N THR A 295 -5.17 19.97 21.91
CA THR A 295 -4.15 18.91 21.99
C THR A 295 -4.77 17.57 22.37
N ILE A 296 -5.62 17.53 23.40
CA ILE A 296 -6.29 16.28 23.81
C ILE A 296 -7.26 15.80 22.72
N LEU A 297 -7.98 16.71 22.07
CA LEU A 297 -8.86 16.37 20.96
C LEU A 297 -8.09 15.71 19.81
N MET A 298 -6.92 16.26 19.47
CA MET A 298 -6.03 15.70 18.44
C MET A 298 -5.62 14.27 18.79
N ASP A 299 -5.02 14.09 19.96
CA ASP A 299 -4.32 12.85 20.33
C ASP A 299 -5.30 11.73 20.69
N GLU A 300 -6.43 12.05 21.33
CA GLU A 300 -7.36 11.06 21.86
C GLU A 300 -8.58 10.80 20.97
N VAL A 301 -8.89 11.70 20.01
CA VAL A 301 -10.09 11.60 19.15
C VAL A 301 -9.75 11.63 17.67
N LEU A 302 -9.14 12.71 17.17
CA LEU A 302 -8.95 12.91 15.72
C LEU A 302 -7.97 11.89 15.13
N ILE A 303 -6.75 11.80 15.67
CA ILE A 303 -5.72 10.86 15.19
C ILE A 303 -6.20 9.40 15.32
N PRO A 304 -6.71 8.94 16.47
CA PRO A 304 -7.15 7.54 16.61
C PRO A 304 -8.28 7.15 15.64
N TYR A 305 -9.21 8.07 15.35
CA TYR A 305 -10.27 7.82 14.36
C TYR A 305 -9.73 7.83 12.93
N ASN A 306 -8.91 8.83 12.59
CA ASN A 306 -8.35 9.00 11.26
C ASN A 306 -7.31 7.93 10.90
N TYR A 307 -6.64 7.32 11.87
CA TYR A 307 -5.76 6.15 11.67
C TYR A 307 -6.48 5.00 10.93
N LEU A 308 -7.81 4.94 11.06
CA LEU A 308 -8.65 3.92 10.45
C LEU A 308 -9.19 4.32 9.06
N LEU A 309 -8.61 5.33 8.40
CA LEU A 309 -8.97 5.70 7.03
C LEU A 309 -8.73 4.52 6.07
N GLY A 310 -9.71 4.20 5.24
CA GLY A 310 -9.71 3.00 4.38
C GLY A 310 -10.25 1.73 5.05
N GLN A 311 -10.44 1.74 6.38
CA GLN A 311 -10.98 0.61 7.14
C GLN A 311 -12.45 0.83 7.52
N ARG A 312 -13.26 -0.23 7.36
CA ARG A 312 -14.67 -0.18 7.73
C ARG A 312 -14.80 -0.19 9.25
N LYS A 313 -15.61 0.71 9.78
CA LYS A 313 -15.84 0.85 11.22
C LYS A 313 -17.19 0.23 11.56
N LYS A 314 -17.21 -0.65 12.56
CA LYS A 314 -18.43 -1.15 13.18
C LYS A 314 -18.68 -0.36 14.46
N ASP A 315 -19.94 0.01 14.65
CA ASP A 315 -20.35 0.89 15.74
C ASP A 315 -19.67 2.28 15.61
N ASP A 316 -19.69 2.80 14.38
CA ASP A 316 -18.98 4.00 13.92
C ASP A 316 -19.39 5.28 14.69
N SER A 317 -18.66 5.59 15.75
CA SER A 317 -18.93 6.70 16.68
C SER A 317 -17.66 7.07 17.45
N LEU A 318 -17.51 8.35 17.78
CA LEU A 318 -16.40 8.89 18.57
C LEU A 318 -16.58 8.68 20.08
N VAL A 319 -17.76 8.27 20.55
CA VAL A 319 -18.12 8.28 21.99
C VAL A 319 -17.13 7.49 22.86
N GLY A 320 -16.55 6.39 22.34
CA GLY A 320 -15.51 5.63 23.04
C GLY A 320 -14.21 6.40 23.27
N MET A 321 -13.78 7.15 22.26
CA MET A 321 -12.60 8.02 22.25
C MET A 321 -12.85 9.28 23.10
N VAL A 322 -14.03 9.89 22.95
CA VAL A 322 -14.48 11.05 23.74
C VAL A 322 -14.47 10.76 25.24
N ALA A 323 -14.85 9.55 25.67
CA ALA A 323 -14.78 9.18 27.08
C ALA A 323 -13.34 9.18 27.64
N ILE A 324 -12.35 8.82 26.82
CA ILE A 324 -10.92 8.89 27.19
C ILE A 324 -10.49 10.36 27.23
N ALA A 325 -10.77 11.11 26.16
CA ALA A 325 -10.44 12.52 26.03
C ALA A 325 -10.98 13.36 27.20
N GLN A 326 -12.25 13.17 27.57
CA GLN A 326 -12.88 13.90 28.70
C GLN A 326 -12.23 13.56 30.04
N THR A 327 -11.86 12.30 30.24
CA THR A 327 -11.17 11.88 31.47
C THR A 327 -9.79 12.53 31.57
N GLU A 328 -9.05 12.55 30.47
CA GLU A 328 -7.73 13.18 30.38
C GLU A 328 -7.82 14.70 30.59
N TYR A 329 -8.79 15.37 29.94
CA TYR A 329 -8.99 16.81 30.12
C TYR A 329 -9.34 17.15 31.57
N ALA A 330 -10.28 16.42 32.19
CA ALA A 330 -10.64 16.61 33.59
C ALA A 330 -9.43 16.42 34.51
N SER A 331 -8.64 15.37 34.29
CA SER A 331 -7.42 15.11 35.05
C SER A 331 -6.45 16.29 34.97
N ARG A 332 -6.11 16.73 33.75
CA ARG A 332 -5.16 17.85 33.54
C ARG A 332 -5.66 19.18 34.07
N ILE A 333 -6.95 19.48 34.00
CA ILE A 333 -7.49 20.71 34.56
C ILE A 333 -7.42 20.68 36.09
N LEU A 334 -7.74 19.55 36.72
CA LEU A 334 -7.68 19.42 38.18
C LEU A 334 -6.25 19.40 38.74
N SER A 335 -5.27 18.90 38.00
CA SER A 335 -3.88 18.76 38.48
C SER A 335 -2.94 19.89 38.07
N GLU A 336 -3.16 20.55 36.93
CA GLU A 336 -2.17 21.44 36.30
C GLU A 336 -2.68 22.86 36.03
N SER A 337 -3.95 23.18 36.33
CA SER A 337 -4.50 24.50 36.01
C SER A 337 -4.86 25.30 37.26
N GLU A 338 -4.63 26.62 37.21
CA GLU A 338 -5.09 27.57 38.22
C GLU A 338 -6.55 28.00 37.99
N VAL A 339 -7.38 27.09 37.47
CA VAL A 339 -8.80 27.38 37.23
C VAL A 339 -9.55 27.31 38.57
N PRO A 340 -10.33 28.34 38.95
CA PRO A 340 -11.14 28.30 40.15
C PRO A 340 -12.08 27.08 40.18
N GLU A 341 -12.22 26.45 41.34
CA GLU A 341 -12.97 25.19 41.50
C GLU A 341 -14.43 25.29 41.02
N ASP A 342 -15.05 26.47 41.15
CA ASP A 342 -16.40 26.78 40.65
C ASP A 342 -16.48 26.90 39.12
N ARG A 343 -15.35 27.17 38.45
CA ARG A 343 -15.24 27.33 36.98
C ARG A 343 -14.75 26.08 36.26
N VAL A 344 -14.11 25.13 36.94
CA VAL A 344 -13.67 23.85 36.36
C VAL A 344 -14.81 23.11 35.65
N ARG A 345 -16.03 23.14 36.22
CA ARG A 345 -17.20 22.50 35.60
C ARG A 345 -17.62 23.18 34.30
N HIS A 346 -17.48 24.50 34.21
CA HIS A 346 -17.82 25.27 33.02
C HIS A 346 -16.84 25.00 31.88
N THR A 347 -15.53 24.94 32.18
CA THR A 347 -14.51 24.62 31.16
C THR A 347 -14.63 23.17 30.68
N PHE A 348 -14.92 22.23 31.58
CA PHE A 348 -15.24 20.85 31.21
C PHE A 348 -16.48 20.76 30.32
N TYR A 349 -17.52 21.55 30.60
CA TYR A 349 -18.73 21.59 29.75
C TYR A 349 -18.42 22.09 28.33
N VAL A 350 -17.56 23.10 28.17
CA VAL A 350 -17.10 23.56 26.85
C VAL A 350 -16.39 22.44 26.12
N PHE A 351 -15.44 21.75 26.77
CA PHE A 351 -14.75 20.62 26.16
C PHE A 351 -15.68 19.44 25.82
N GLN A 352 -16.64 19.13 26.69
CA GLN A 352 -17.67 18.13 26.43
C GLN A 352 -18.47 18.50 25.17
N THR A 353 -18.86 19.76 25.03
CA THR A 353 -19.62 20.26 23.88
C THR A 353 -18.79 20.23 22.60
N LEU A 354 -17.50 20.57 22.68
CA LEU A 354 -16.58 20.44 21.56
C LEU A 354 -16.51 18.98 21.05
N CYS A 355 -16.43 18.00 21.95
CA CYS A 355 -16.47 16.58 21.58
C CYS A 355 -17.81 16.17 20.93
N ASP A 356 -18.92 16.75 21.38
CA ASP A 356 -20.24 16.51 20.79
C ASP A 356 -20.33 17.08 19.37
N ILE A 357 -19.82 18.30 19.16
CA ILE A 357 -19.70 18.91 17.83
C ILE A 357 -18.86 18.03 16.90
N MET A 358 -17.77 17.41 17.39
CA MET A 358 -16.97 16.49 16.57
C MET A 358 -17.73 15.22 16.19
N GLU A 359 -18.52 14.67 17.12
CA GLU A 359 -19.35 13.49 16.84
C GLU A 359 -20.43 13.82 15.80
N GLU A 360 -21.09 14.96 15.92
CA GLU A 360 -22.06 15.42 14.92
C GLU A 360 -21.42 15.63 13.54
N ASN A 361 -20.23 16.24 13.47
CA ASN A 361 -19.52 16.43 12.21
C ASN A 361 -19.08 15.10 11.59
N ARG A 362 -18.61 14.15 12.40
CA ARG A 362 -18.35 12.78 11.95
C ARG A 362 -19.63 12.13 11.39
N GLU A 363 -20.77 12.36 12.02
CA GLU A 363 -22.09 11.88 11.58
C GLU A 363 -22.47 12.43 10.21
N ARG A 364 -22.39 13.74 10.04
CA ARG A 364 -22.63 14.42 8.76
C ARG A 364 -21.70 13.91 7.66
N LEU A 365 -20.40 13.79 7.96
CA LEU A 365 -19.43 13.25 7.01
C LEU A 365 -19.73 11.79 6.66
N ARG A 366 -20.12 10.97 7.64
CA ARG A 366 -20.50 9.56 7.41
C ARG A 366 -21.75 9.45 6.53
N GLU A 367 -22.75 10.29 6.74
CA GLU A 367 -23.94 10.36 5.88
C GLU A 367 -23.57 10.77 4.45
N ARG A 368 -22.74 11.80 4.32
CA ARG A 368 -22.30 12.33 3.03
C ARG A 368 -21.46 11.32 2.21
N TRP A 369 -20.57 10.58 2.87
CA TRP A 369 -19.73 9.57 2.21
C TRP A 369 -20.43 8.23 1.98
N ASP A 370 -21.54 7.96 2.66
CA ASP A 370 -22.23 6.67 2.74
C ASP A 370 -21.36 5.45 3.18
N ASP A 371 -20.08 5.67 3.50
CA ASP A 371 -19.17 4.65 3.98
C ASP A 371 -18.14 5.19 4.99
N SER A 372 -18.07 4.54 6.16
CA SER A 372 -17.11 4.81 7.24
C SER A 372 -15.63 4.72 6.83
N ARG A 373 -15.33 4.01 5.72
CA ARG A 373 -13.98 3.89 5.18
C ARG A 373 -13.42 5.21 4.68
N PHE A 374 -14.27 6.14 4.26
CA PHE A 374 -13.87 7.38 3.60
C PHE A 374 -14.05 8.63 4.47
N VAL A 375 -14.47 8.45 5.72
CA VAL A 375 -14.63 9.56 6.66
C VAL A 375 -13.26 9.99 7.19
N TRP A 376 -12.86 11.21 6.84
CA TRP A 376 -11.72 11.93 7.38
C TRP A 376 -12.20 13.11 8.21
N LEU A 377 -11.77 13.21 9.47
CA LEU A 377 -12.03 14.39 10.30
C LEU A 377 -10.92 15.43 10.09
N PRO A 378 -11.23 16.68 9.70
CA PRO A 378 -10.24 17.75 9.58
C PRO A 378 -9.36 17.87 10.83
N LEU A 379 -8.05 17.86 10.62
CA LEU A 379 -7.08 18.09 11.71
C LEU A 379 -7.04 19.57 12.13
N GLN A 380 -7.57 20.47 11.29
CA GLN A 380 -7.79 21.88 11.58
C GLN A 380 -8.77 22.13 12.73
N TYR A 381 -9.56 21.13 13.14
CA TYR A 381 -10.34 21.22 14.38
C TYR A 381 -9.46 21.35 15.63
N ALA A 382 -8.20 20.88 15.54
CA ALA A 382 -7.23 20.97 16.62
C ALA A 382 -6.03 21.86 16.27
N LEU A 383 -5.66 22.03 15.01
CA LEU A 383 -4.47 22.78 14.59
C LEU A 383 -4.83 24.14 13.99
N THR A 384 -4.09 25.17 14.42
CA THR A 384 -4.05 26.45 13.73
C THR A 384 -3.00 26.42 12.61
N PRO A 385 -3.05 27.33 11.62
CA PRO A 385 -2.11 27.34 10.49
C PRO A 385 -0.62 27.40 10.87
N ASP A 386 -0.29 28.04 11.99
CA ASP A 386 1.06 28.18 12.56
C ASP A 386 1.54 26.94 13.34
N GLN A 387 0.75 25.86 13.38
CA GLN A 387 1.09 24.60 14.05
C GLN A 387 1.35 23.46 13.05
N HIS A 388 1.51 23.82 11.78
CA HIS A 388 1.81 22.90 10.68
C HIS A 388 2.47 23.62 9.50
N ASP A 389 3.25 24.67 9.76
CA ASP A 389 3.94 25.48 8.74
C ASP A 389 5.44 25.18 8.61
N SER A 390 5.97 24.31 9.47
CA SER A 390 7.34 23.81 9.42
C SER A 390 7.43 22.31 9.08
N GLN A 391 8.62 21.89 8.62
CA GLN A 391 8.91 20.49 8.29
C GLN A 391 8.78 19.59 9.52
N ASP A 392 9.27 20.02 10.67
CA ASP A 392 9.28 19.24 11.92
C ASP A 392 7.87 19.02 12.47
N GLU A 393 7.02 20.05 12.44
CA GLU A 393 5.62 19.93 12.85
C GLU A 393 4.85 18.95 11.96
N LEU A 394 4.99 19.06 10.63
CA LEU A 394 4.35 18.13 9.70
C LEU A 394 4.90 16.71 9.86
N ASN A 395 6.20 16.55 10.06
CA ASN A 395 6.82 15.26 10.35
C ASN A 395 6.24 14.64 11.62
N ASP A 396 6.12 15.41 12.71
CA ASP A 396 5.54 14.94 13.98
C ASP A 396 4.06 14.55 13.83
N ILE A 397 3.25 15.38 13.14
CA ILE A 397 1.85 15.08 12.89
C ILE A 397 1.71 13.80 12.08
N ILE A 398 2.50 13.63 11.01
CA ILE A 398 2.49 12.40 10.20
C ILE A 398 2.92 11.22 11.07
N ALA A 399 4.01 11.33 11.81
CA ALA A 399 4.57 10.26 12.62
C ALA A 399 3.57 9.76 13.68
N ARG A 400 2.91 10.69 14.39
CA ARG A 400 1.81 10.35 15.32
C ARG A 400 0.62 9.74 14.60
N SER A 401 0.24 10.30 13.46
CA SER A 401 -0.92 9.85 12.68
C SER A 401 -0.76 8.45 12.10
N VAL A 402 0.46 8.02 11.77
CA VAL A 402 0.75 6.68 11.23
C VAL A 402 1.41 5.74 12.25
N LYS A 403 1.71 6.24 13.45
CA LYS A 403 2.38 5.53 14.55
C LYS A 403 3.78 5.03 14.22
N GLN A 404 4.50 5.76 13.38
CA GLN A 404 5.87 5.41 12.97
C GLN A 404 6.70 6.68 12.78
N PRO A 405 7.89 6.78 13.41
CA PRO A 405 8.74 7.97 13.29
C PRO A 405 9.47 8.02 11.94
N PHE A 406 9.82 9.23 11.53
CA PHE A 406 10.83 9.45 10.50
C PHE A 406 12.21 9.02 11.00
N THR A 407 13.07 8.58 10.10
CA THR A 407 14.46 8.22 10.40
C THR A 407 15.41 9.14 9.66
N ALA A 408 16.43 9.64 10.36
CA ALA A 408 17.51 10.43 9.77
C ALA A 408 18.66 9.52 9.28
N GLU A 409 19.70 10.13 8.73
CA GLU A 409 20.96 9.48 8.30
C GLU A 409 20.78 8.35 7.27
N ASN A 410 19.83 8.55 6.36
CA ASN A 410 19.63 7.67 5.21
C ASN A 410 20.40 8.19 3.99
N ARG A 411 20.85 7.27 3.15
CA ARG A 411 21.34 7.54 1.81
C ARG A 411 20.25 7.14 0.82
N ILE A 412 19.92 8.06 -0.09
CA ILE A 412 18.81 7.89 -1.03
C ILE A 412 19.36 8.12 -2.44
N TRP A 413 19.04 7.21 -3.34
CA TRP A 413 19.35 7.34 -4.77
C TRP A 413 18.10 7.19 -5.60
N TYR A 414 18.02 7.99 -6.64
CA TYR A 414 16.93 7.95 -7.59
C TYR A 414 17.29 7.06 -8.77
N VAL A 415 16.37 6.16 -9.14
CA VAL A 415 16.55 5.19 -10.21
C VAL A 415 15.57 5.50 -11.33
N ILE A 416 16.12 5.82 -12.50
CA ILE A 416 15.36 5.97 -13.74
C ILE A 416 14.90 4.60 -14.27
N ASN A 417 13.87 4.59 -15.12
CA ASN A 417 13.26 3.35 -15.59
C ASN A 417 14.26 2.39 -16.24
N GLU A 418 15.13 2.96 -17.05
CA GLU A 418 16.15 2.28 -17.85
C GLU A 418 17.13 1.51 -16.97
N GLN A 419 17.29 1.92 -15.70
CA GLN A 419 18.26 1.35 -14.75
C GLN A 419 17.65 0.35 -13.77
N PHE A 420 16.32 0.22 -13.70
CA PHE A 420 15.69 -0.61 -12.70
C PHE A 420 16.04 -2.10 -12.82
N GLN A 421 16.02 -2.68 -14.03
CA GLN A 421 16.32 -4.11 -14.21
C GLN A 421 17.78 -4.44 -13.86
N TRP A 422 18.69 -3.51 -14.14
CA TRP A 422 20.11 -3.64 -13.80
C TRP A 422 20.34 -3.55 -12.30
N GLU A 423 19.74 -2.58 -11.60
CA GLU A 423 19.84 -2.48 -10.14
C GLU A 423 19.18 -3.68 -9.44
N MET A 424 18.09 -4.24 -10.01
CA MET A 424 17.51 -5.47 -9.49
C MET A 424 18.50 -6.63 -9.64
N ALA A 425 19.11 -6.81 -10.81
CA ALA A 425 20.11 -7.85 -11.02
C ALA A 425 21.33 -7.70 -10.10
N ARG A 426 21.85 -6.47 -9.94
CA ARG A 426 22.92 -6.14 -9.00
C ARG A 426 22.54 -6.47 -7.56
N SER A 427 21.31 -6.18 -7.14
CA SER A 427 20.85 -6.48 -5.78
C SER A 427 20.84 -7.97 -5.44
N VAL A 428 20.55 -8.83 -6.42
CA VAL A 428 20.59 -10.31 -6.27
C VAL A 428 22.04 -10.79 -6.08
N ARG A 429 22.96 -10.29 -6.91
CA ARG A 429 24.38 -10.67 -6.81
C ARG A 429 25.05 -10.10 -5.56
N ALA A 430 24.68 -8.89 -5.14
CA ALA A 430 25.25 -8.23 -3.97
C ALA A 430 24.91 -8.92 -2.64
N ALA A 431 23.80 -9.66 -2.58
CA ALA A 431 23.31 -10.28 -1.34
C ALA A 431 24.27 -11.35 -0.77
N GLU A 432 24.63 -11.20 0.51
CA GLU A 432 25.51 -12.10 1.25
C GLU A 432 24.75 -12.98 2.26
N ASP A 433 23.76 -12.44 2.98
CA ASP A 433 22.94 -13.20 3.93
C ASP A 433 21.57 -13.54 3.32
N TYR A 434 20.94 -12.58 2.63
CA TYR A 434 19.65 -12.81 1.99
C TYR A 434 19.25 -11.72 0.98
N HIS A 435 18.35 -12.07 0.06
CA HIS A 435 17.66 -11.14 -0.84
C HIS A 435 16.16 -11.45 -0.87
N VAL A 436 15.32 -10.42 -0.86
CA VAL A 436 13.87 -10.51 -1.00
C VAL A 436 13.42 -9.67 -2.18
N LEU A 437 12.77 -10.32 -3.16
CA LEU A 437 11.97 -9.66 -4.18
C LEU A 437 10.48 -9.78 -3.80
N TRP A 438 9.89 -8.68 -3.38
CA TRP A 438 8.45 -8.56 -3.14
C TRP A 438 7.82 -7.88 -4.34
N ILE A 439 7.04 -8.62 -5.13
CA ILE A 439 6.58 -8.12 -6.41
C ILE A 439 5.20 -8.65 -6.76
N HIS A 440 4.50 -7.93 -7.63
CA HIS A 440 3.23 -8.38 -8.21
C HIS A 440 3.32 -8.68 -9.70
N ASP A 441 4.47 -8.57 -10.36
CA ASP A 441 4.60 -8.92 -11.77
C ASP A 441 5.95 -9.59 -12.02
N TYR A 442 5.90 -10.89 -12.35
CA TYR A 442 7.01 -11.69 -12.84
C TYR A 442 6.49 -12.47 -14.04
N ARG A 443 6.73 -11.96 -15.24
CA ARG A 443 6.10 -12.46 -16.47
C ARG A 443 6.65 -13.82 -16.89
N GLY A 444 5.76 -14.77 -17.14
CA GLY A 444 6.08 -16.01 -17.83
C GLY A 444 6.19 -15.80 -19.35
N TYR A 445 5.27 -15.00 -19.90
CA TYR A 445 5.15 -14.75 -21.34
C TYR A 445 4.88 -13.27 -21.60
N ASN A 446 5.36 -12.77 -22.74
CA ASN A 446 5.18 -11.41 -23.21
C ASN A 446 3.82 -11.18 -23.89
N GLY A 447 3.63 -9.99 -24.46
CA GLY A 447 2.38 -9.59 -25.12
C GLY A 447 2.03 -10.41 -26.36
N GLN A 448 3.03 -11.00 -27.02
CA GLN A 448 2.92 -11.85 -28.20
C GLN A 448 2.64 -13.31 -27.83
N GLY A 449 2.79 -13.67 -26.55
CA GLY A 449 2.59 -15.03 -26.04
C GLY A 449 3.85 -15.89 -26.04
N ASP A 450 5.00 -15.29 -26.34
CA ASP A 450 6.32 -15.93 -26.28
C ASP A 450 6.91 -15.83 -24.87
N PRO A 451 7.82 -16.73 -24.44
CA PRO A 451 8.53 -16.61 -23.17
C PRO A 451 9.16 -15.22 -23.00
N ASP A 452 8.94 -14.60 -21.83
CA ASP A 452 9.37 -13.22 -21.58
C ASP A 452 10.90 -13.12 -21.40
N ALA A 453 11.54 -12.25 -22.20
CA ALA A 453 13.00 -12.12 -22.25
C ALA A 453 13.61 -11.51 -20.98
N VAL A 454 12.95 -10.53 -20.37
CA VAL A 454 13.43 -9.89 -19.14
C VAL A 454 13.34 -10.87 -17.97
N ALA A 455 12.22 -11.57 -17.85
CA ALA A 455 12.06 -12.59 -16.83
C ALA A 455 13.04 -13.78 -17.01
N TYR A 456 13.32 -14.17 -18.25
CA TYR A 456 14.39 -15.13 -18.56
C TYR A 456 15.75 -14.66 -18.06
N ALA A 457 16.16 -13.43 -18.41
CA ALA A 457 17.44 -12.85 -18.00
C ALA A 457 17.58 -12.77 -16.46
N GLN A 458 16.52 -12.34 -15.76
CA GLN A 458 16.53 -12.31 -14.30
C GLN A 458 16.57 -13.70 -13.67
N THR A 459 15.91 -14.69 -14.28
CA THR A 459 15.97 -16.09 -13.84
C THR A 459 17.39 -16.64 -13.98
N LEU A 460 18.07 -16.37 -15.09
CA LEU A 460 19.48 -16.70 -15.25
C LEU A 460 20.35 -15.99 -14.22
N ASN A 461 20.11 -14.72 -13.94
CA ASN A 461 20.87 -13.96 -12.95
C ASN A 461 20.81 -14.60 -11.54
N TYR A 462 19.65 -15.11 -11.12
CA TYR A 462 19.56 -15.87 -9.87
C TYR A 462 20.40 -17.16 -9.89
N LEU A 463 20.40 -17.89 -11.01
CA LEU A 463 21.20 -19.12 -11.14
C LEU A 463 22.70 -18.82 -11.11
N GLU A 464 23.15 -17.80 -11.84
CA GLU A 464 24.56 -17.36 -11.83
C GLU A 464 24.97 -16.87 -10.43
N ALA A 465 24.13 -16.08 -9.75
CA ALA A 465 24.40 -15.66 -8.37
C ALA A 465 24.52 -16.87 -7.42
N MET A 466 23.70 -17.92 -7.58
CA MET A 466 23.86 -19.14 -6.79
C MET A 466 25.18 -19.87 -7.09
N ILE A 467 25.61 -19.91 -8.34
CA ILE A 467 26.90 -20.50 -8.74
C ILE A 467 28.04 -19.77 -8.03
N GLU A 468 28.10 -18.44 -8.18
CA GLU A 468 29.14 -17.59 -7.57
C GLU A 468 29.23 -17.82 -6.04
N ARG A 469 28.07 -17.93 -5.38
CA ARG A 469 28.01 -18.12 -3.93
C ARG A 469 28.38 -19.55 -3.50
N VAL A 470 28.03 -20.57 -4.29
CA VAL A 470 28.46 -21.95 -4.04
C VAL A 470 29.96 -22.10 -4.25
N GLU A 471 30.53 -21.50 -5.28
CA GLU A 471 31.97 -21.48 -5.52
C GLU A 471 32.74 -20.83 -4.36
N ALA A 472 32.19 -19.77 -3.77
CA ALA A 472 32.75 -19.10 -2.60
C ALA A 472 32.44 -19.80 -1.25
N TYR A 473 31.67 -20.90 -1.24
CA TYR A 473 31.17 -21.49 0.00
C TYR A 473 32.27 -22.08 0.89
N ASP A 474 33.31 -22.67 0.29
CA ASP A 474 34.42 -23.27 1.05
C ASP A 474 35.22 -22.20 1.83
N GLU A 475 35.23 -20.95 1.36
CA GLU A 475 35.89 -19.82 2.02
C GLU A 475 35.00 -19.12 3.04
N THR A 476 33.72 -18.94 2.68
CA THR A 476 32.77 -18.12 3.45
C THR A 476 31.97 -18.91 4.47
N GLY A 477 31.74 -20.21 4.24
CA GLY A 477 30.87 -21.08 5.01
C GLY A 477 29.39 -20.68 5.00
N LYS A 478 28.98 -19.78 4.09
CA LYS A 478 27.63 -19.20 4.05
C LYS A 478 27.09 -19.12 2.63
N LEU A 479 25.78 -19.30 2.50
CA LEU A 479 25.02 -19.02 1.27
C LEU A 479 23.88 -18.03 1.58
N PRO A 480 23.67 -17.01 0.75
CA PRO A 480 22.53 -16.13 0.88
C PRO A 480 21.23 -16.89 0.62
N GLN A 481 20.17 -16.52 1.35
CA GLN A 481 18.83 -17.02 1.07
C GLN A 481 18.06 -16.07 0.15
N TYR A 482 17.56 -16.59 -0.96
CA TYR A 482 16.77 -15.82 -1.92
C TYR A 482 15.27 -16.04 -1.71
N PHE A 483 14.47 -14.98 -1.64
CA PHE A 483 13.01 -15.04 -1.46
C PHE A 483 12.30 -14.29 -2.56
N ILE A 484 11.19 -14.84 -3.05
CA ILE A 484 10.23 -14.12 -3.89
C ILE A 484 8.86 -14.17 -3.21
N LEU A 485 8.32 -13.00 -2.87
CA LEU A 485 6.97 -12.82 -2.33
C LEU A 485 6.06 -12.32 -3.46
N LEU A 486 5.02 -13.07 -3.82
CA LEU A 486 4.17 -12.75 -4.96
C LEU A 486 2.71 -13.13 -4.69
N ASP A 487 1.79 -12.21 -4.91
CA ASP A 487 0.35 -12.46 -4.75
C ASP A 487 -0.17 -13.50 -5.75
N GLN A 488 -1.05 -14.41 -5.31
CA GLN A 488 -1.55 -15.50 -6.18
C GLN A 488 -2.24 -14.98 -7.45
N HIS A 489 -3.00 -13.89 -7.38
CA HIS A 489 -3.70 -13.38 -8.57
C HIS A 489 -2.72 -13.11 -9.70
N TYR A 490 -1.63 -12.44 -9.33
CA TYR A 490 -0.60 -12.02 -10.26
C TYR A 490 0.28 -13.17 -10.71
N PHE A 491 0.60 -14.10 -9.81
CA PHE A 491 1.28 -15.34 -10.15
C PHE A 491 0.55 -16.11 -11.26
N GLU A 492 -0.78 -16.23 -11.17
CA GLU A 492 -1.58 -16.96 -12.16
C GLU A 492 -1.74 -16.16 -13.46
N ILE A 493 -2.08 -14.87 -13.40
CA ILE A 493 -2.34 -14.06 -14.61
C ILE A 493 -1.07 -13.85 -15.45
N ASN A 494 0.07 -13.70 -14.80
CA ASN A 494 1.36 -13.50 -15.47
C ASN A 494 2.01 -14.83 -15.84
N LYS A 495 1.39 -15.97 -15.51
CA LYS A 495 1.93 -17.32 -15.78
C LYS A 495 3.35 -17.51 -15.21
N ALA A 496 3.63 -16.90 -14.07
CA ALA A 496 4.96 -16.84 -13.44
C ALA A 496 5.55 -18.22 -13.10
N ARG A 497 4.68 -19.25 -13.01
CA ARG A 497 5.06 -20.65 -12.75
C ARG A 497 6.14 -21.17 -13.70
N LEU A 498 6.19 -20.68 -14.95
CA LEU A 498 7.19 -21.10 -15.95
C LEU A 498 8.61 -20.98 -15.40
N TRP A 499 8.96 -19.78 -14.91
CA TRP A 499 10.29 -19.45 -14.39
C TRP A 499 10.47 -19.83 -12.91
N LEU A 500 9.47 -19.53 -12.07
CA LEU A 500 9.61 -19.71 -10.62
C LEU A 500 9.73 -21.18 -10.20
N ARG A 501 9.23 -22.13 -11.02
CA ARG A 501 9.41 -23.57 -10.77
C ARG A 501 10.86 -24.00 -10.91
N LEU A 502 11.57 -23.48 -11.91
CA LEU A 502 13.01 -23.70 -12.09
C LEU A 502 13.78 -23.21 -10.87
N LEU A 503 13.53 -21.98 -10.43
CA LEU A 503 14.21 -21.39 -9.27
C LEU A 503 13.91 -22.10 -7.94
N THR A 504 12.76 -22.78 -7.82
CA THR A 504 12.42 -23.54 -6.60
C THR A 504 13.15 -24.89 -6.52
N VAL A 505 13.54 -25.46 -7.67
CA VAL A 505 14.18 -26.78 -7.78
C VAL A 505 15.32 -26.72 -8.81
N PRO A 506 16.33 -25.84 -8.62
CA PRO A 506 17.30 -25.52 -9.66
C PRO A 506 18.25 -26.68 -9.96
N LEU A 507 18.43 -27.62 -9.02
CA LEU A 507 19.31 -28.77 -9.19
C LEU A 507 18.65 -29.95 -9.92
N GLU A 508 17.34 -29.98 -10.11
CA GLU A 508 16.66 -31.19 -10.63
C GLU A 508 15.61 -30.91 -11.71
N TYR A 509 15.00 -29.72 -11.72
CA TYR A 509 13.93 -29.42 -12.67
C TYR A 509 14.49 -29.08 -14.06
N GLU A 510 14.07 -29.83 -15.07
CA GLU A 510 14.33 -29.51 -16.47
C GLU A 510 13.19 -28.62 -17.00
N LEU A 511 13.55 -27.39 -17.39
CA LEU A 511 12.62 -26.46 -18.01
C LEU A 511 12.32 -26.90 -19.44
N SER A 512 11.05 -26.77 -19.85
CA SER A 512 10.65 -26.90 -21.24
C SER A 512 9.89 -25.64 -21.68
N LEU A 513 10.36 -25.03 -22.75
CA LEU A 513 9.85 -23.85 -23.44
C LEU A 513 9.15 -24.26 -24.76
N PRO A 514 8.33 -23.36 -25.33
CA PRO A 514 7.79 -23.54 -26.67
C PRO A 514 8.88 -23.61 -27.75
N LYS A 515 8.53 -24.17 -28.92
CA LYS A 515 9.42 -24.21 -30.08
C LYS A 515 9.95 -22.82 -30.45
N GLY A 516 11.22 -22.73 -30.84
CA GLY A 516 11.89 -21.49 -31.20
C GLY A 516 12.72 -20.86 -30.06
N PHE A 517 12.70 -21.47 -28.87
CA PHE A 517 13.45 -21.03 -27.68
C PHE A 517 14.45 -22.09 -27.19
N GLU A 518 14.84 -23.03 -28.07
CA GLU A 518 15.73 -24.14 -27.73
C GLU A 518 17.12 -23.65 -27.25
N GLU A 519 17.61 -22.52 -27.78
CA GLU A 519 18.86 -21.90 -27.32
C GLU A 519 18.77 -21.42 -25.86
N TRP A 520 17.62 -20.89 -25.44
CA TRP A 520 17.40 -20.44 -24.07
C TRP A 520 17.28 -21.63 -23.11
N GLU A 521 16.60 -22.70 -23.53
CA GLU A 521 16.56 -23.96 -22.78
C GLU A 521 17.96 -24.54 -22.60
N GLN A 522 18.74 -24.60 -23.68
CA GLN A 522 20.12 -25.10 -23.64
C GLN A 522 20.98 -24.25 -22.71
N ARG A 523 20.88 -22.92 -22.79
CA ARG A 523 21.63 -22.03 -21.90
C ARG A 523 21.28 -22.24 -20.43
N ILE A 524 19.99 -22.37 -20.10
CA ILE A 524 19.56 -22.70 -18.73
C ILE A 524 20.12 -24.05 -18.29
N HIS A 525 20.05 -25.06 -19.15
CA HIS A 525 20.57 -26.40 -18.85
C HIS A 525 22.08 -26.36 -18.57
N GLU A 526 22.86 -25.67 -19.40
CA GLU A 526 24.31 -25.47 -19.20
C GLU A 526 24.60 -24.73 -17.88
N THR A 527 23.81 -23.72 -17.52
CA THR A 527 23.95 -23.02 -16.22
C THR A 527 23.56 -23.93 -15.05
N GLN A 528 22.54 -24.79 -15.16
CA GLN A 528 22.21 -25.77 -14.14
C GLN A 528 23.31 -26.83 -13.95
N GLU A 529 23.92 -27.30 -15.05
CA GLU A 529 25.08 -28.21 -14.98
C GLU A 529 26.28 -27.55 -14.30
N ARG A 530 26.55 -26.28 -14.58
CA ARG A 530 27.57 -25.50 -13.86
C ARG A 530 27.27 -25.39 -12.37
N LEU A 531 26.01 -25.13 -11.99
CA LEU A 531 25.59 -25.11 -10.59
C LEU A 531 25.78 -26.47 -9.90
N ARG A 532 25.40 -27.58 -10.55
CA ARG A 532 25.64 -28.93 -10.04
C ARG A 532 27.13 -29.20 -9.87
N ALA A 533 27.95 -28.83 -10.86
CA ALA A 533 29.40 -28.98 -10.79
C ALA A 533 30.04 -28.16 -9.67
N ALA A 534 29.58 -26.92 -9.45
CA ALA A 534 30.04 -26.09 -8.34
C ALA A 534 29.68 -26.71 -6.98
N VAL A 535 28.46 -27.26 -6.85
CA VAL A 535 28.03 -27.99 -5.65
C VAL A 535 28.91 -29.21 -5.39
N ASP A 536 29.20 -30.00 -6.42
CA ASP A 536 30.06 -31.18 -6.33
C ASP A 536 31.51 -30.83 -6.01
N ALA A 537 31.99 -29.66 -6.44
CA ALA A 537 33.34 -29.18 -6.20
C ALA A 537 33.57 -28.64 -4.77
N SER A 538 32.53 -28.10 -4.12
CA SER A 538 32.65 -27.52 -2.77
C SER A 538 32.78 -28.60 -1.69
N SER A 539 33.96 -28.70 -1.09
CA SER A 539 34.25 -29.72 -0.08
C SER A 539 33.45 -29.51 1.21
N LEU A 540 33.32 -28.27 1.66
CA LEU A 540 32.57 -27.94 2.87
C LEU A 540 31.08 -28.20 2.70
N LEU A 541 30.53 -27.90 1.51
CA LEU A 541 29.12 -28.13 1.19
C LEU A 541 28.80 -29.62 1.14
N GLN A 542 29.66 -30.41 0.50
CA GLN A 542 29.52 -31.88 0.46
C GLN A 542 29.61 -32.51 1.85
N ILE A 543 30.56 -32.05 2.69
CA ILE A 543 30.64 -32.47 4.10
C ILE A 543 29.35 -32.11 4.82
N SER A 544 28.88 -30.88 4.71
CA SER A 544 27.65 -30.42 5.38
C SER A 544 26.42 -31.20 4.91
N ALA A 545 26.29 -31.45 3.61
CA ALA A 545 25.23 -32.26 3.04
C ALA A 545 25.24 -33.70 3.56
N SER A 546 26.42 -34.28 3.82
CA SER A 546 26.54 -35.61 4.45
C SER A 546 26.01 -35.65 5.90
N GLN A 547 26.07 -34.52 6.61
CA GLN A 547 25.63 -34.40 8.01
C GLN A 547 24.14 -34.02 8.12
N TYR A 548 23.69 -33.09 7.29
CA TYR A 548 22.34 -32.50 7.37
C TYR A 548 21.35 -33.10 6.36
N GLY A 549 21.85 -33.83 5.36
CA GLY A 549 21.07 -34.57 4.36
C GLY A 549 20.75 -33.78 3.08
N ASP A 550 20.42 -34.51 2.02
CA ASP A 550 20.09 -33.97 0.69
C ASP A 550 18.92 -32.97 0.70
N LYS A 551 17.92 -33.19 1.57
CA LYS A 551 16.79 -32.26 1.74
C LYS A 551 17.23 -30.89 2.26
N TRP A 552 18.26 -30.84 3.10
CA TRP A 552 18.83 -29.58 3.58
C TRP A 552 19.58 -28.88 2.44
N LEU A 553 20.41 -29.60 1.69
CA LEU A 553 21.17 -29.05 0.55
C LEU A 553 20.23 -28.40 -0.49
N LYS A 554 19.18 -29.12 -0.90
CA LYS A 554 18.16 -28.60 -1.83
C LYS A 554 17.30 -27.49 -1.23
N ASN A 555 17.20 -27.40 0.09
CA ASN A 555 16.53 -26.29 0.75
C ASN A 555 17.41 -25.04 0.77
N LEU A 556 18.72 -25.21 0.91
CA LEU A 556 19.71 -24.15 0.93
C LEU A 556 19.94 -23.55 -0.48
N ILE A 557 19.98 -24.40 -1.51
CA ILE A 557 20.25 -23.98 -2.90
C ILE A 557 18.96 -23.92 -3.71
N LYS A 558 18.22 -22.82 -3.52
CA LYS A 558 17.03 -22.46 -4.31
C LYS A 558 16.60 -21.03 -4.00
N VAL A 559 15.59 -20.57 -4.74
CA VAL A 559 14.77 -19.42 -4.34
C VAL A 559 13.55 -19.92 -3.57
N HIS A 560 13.33 -19.37 -2.38
CA HIS A 560 12.17 -19.58 -1.54
C HIS A 560 10.96 -18.79 -2.06
N ILE A 561 10.14 -19.44 -2.88
CA ILE A 561 8.92 -18.85 -3.43
C ILE A 561 7.79 -18.88 -2.39
N ASN A 562 7.20 -17.71 -2.11
CA ASN A 562 6.08 -17.53 -1.22
C ASN A 562 4.93 -16.87 -1.95
N ILE A 563 3.97 -17.68 -2.41
CA ILE A 563 2.77 -17.13 -3.05
C ILE A 563 1.76 -16.72 -1.98
N THR A 564 1.56 -15.41 -1.84
CA THR A 564 0.74 -14.80 -0.78
C THR A 564 -0.73 -14.63 -1.22
N ASN A 565 -1.59 -14.35 -0.26
CA ASN A 565 -3.04 -14.15 -0.42
C ASN A 565 -3.71 -15.25 -1.26
N PRO A 566 -3.44 -16.54 -1.01
CA PRO A 566 -3.94 -17.62 -1.84
C PRO A 566 -5.47 -17.60 -1.91
N ALA A 567 -6.02 -17.99 -3.05
CA ALA A 567 -7.45 -18.13 -3.27
C ALA A 567 -8.05 -19.07 -2.22
N ASP A 568 -8.83 -18.48 -1.33
CA ASP A 568 -9.40 -19.14 -0.16
C ASP A 568 -10.85 -18.71 -0.03
N PRO A 569 -11.78 -19.52 -0.57
CA PRO A 569 -13.20 -19.24 -0.49
C PRO A 569 -13.71 -19.17 0.94
N SER A 570 -12.98 -19.66 1.95
CA SER A 570 -13.45 -19.62 3.34
C SER A 570 -13.47 -18.21 3.94
N PHE A 571 -12.84 -17.23 3.30
CA PHE A 571 -12.93 -15.83 3.67
C PHE A 571 -13.88 -15.09 2.72
N PHE A 572 -14.98 -14.58 3.26
CA PHE A 572 -16.02 -13.89 2.51
C PHE A 572 -16.45 -12.62 3.24
N SER A 573 -16.96 -11.64 2.50
CA SER A 573 -17.46 -10.39 3.07
C SER A 573 -18.63 -9.83 2.28
N TRP A 574 -19.57 -9.22 2.99
CA TRP A 574 -20.64 -8.39 2.41
C TRP A 574 -20.14 -7.00 2.02
N HIS A 575 -18.98 -6.60 2.54
CA HIS A 575 -18.46 -5.25 2.46
C HIS A 575 -17.47 -5.05 1.30
N SER A 576 -17.20 -6.11 0.54
CA SER A 576 -16.40 -6.06 -0.69
C SER A 576 -17.21 -5.53 -1.88
N VAL A 577 -18.45 -6.00 -2.09
CA VAL A 577 -19.30 -5.63 -3.26
C VAL A 577 -20.74 -5.22 -2.86
N GLY A 578 -21.14 -5.34 -1.58
CA GLY A 578 -22.35 -4.72 -1.04
C GLY A 578 -23.69 -5.44 -1.30
N ILE A 579 -23.81 -6.22 -2.37
CA ILE A 579 -25.10 -6.83 -2.79
C ILE A 579 -25.21 -8.31 -2.41
N VAL A 580 -24.10 -9.05 -2.51
CA VAL A 580 -24.00 -10.48 -2.18
C VAL A 580 -22.68 -10.76 -1.47
N PRO A 581 -22.63 -11.75 -0.55
CA PRO A 581 -21.37 -12.14 0.07
C PRO A 581 -20.54 -12.86 -0.98
N ILE A 582 -19.33 -12.36 -1.21
CA ILE A 582 -18.38 -13.00 -2.11
C ILE A 582 -17.07 -13.25 -1.37
N PRO A 583 -16.28 -14.25 -1.79
CA PRO A 583 -14.94 -14.40 -1.29
C PRO A 583 -14.14 -13.11 -1.48
N ASP A 584 -13.38 -12.75 -0.46
CA ASP A 584 -12.48 -11.59 -0.52
C ASP A 584 -11.17 -11.89 -1.25
N ASN A 585 -11.19 -12.93 -2.09
CA ASN A 585 -10.09 -13.30 -2.97
C ASN A 585 -9.68 -12.16 -3.92
N MET A 586 -10.42 -11.05 -4.02
CA MET A 586 -10.08 -9.87 -4.82
C MET A 586 -9.06 -8.92 -4.19
N MET A 587 -8.74 -9.10 -2.91
CA MET A 587 -7.65 -8.37 -2.26
C MET A 587 -6.32 -8.68 -2.93
N ARG A 588 -5.44 -7.68 -3.07
CA ARG A 588 -4.11 -7.88 -3.65
C ARG A 588 -3.01 -7.33 -2.78
N ASP A 589 -1.84 -7.87 -3.00
CA ASP A 589 -0.60 -7.19 -2.68
C ASP A 589 -0.04 -6.54 -3.94
N HIS A 590 0.04 -5.21 -3.97
CA HIS A 590 0.57 -4.45 -5.10
C HIS A 590 2.00 -3.96 -4.88
N ARG A 591 2.61 -4.27 -3.73
CA ARG A 591 3.96 -3.82 -3.41
C ARG A 591 4.98 -4.34 -4.40
N LYS A 592 5.94 -3.47 -4.72
CA LYS A 592 7.08 -3.75 -5.59
C LYS A 592 8.33 -3.21 -4.94
N ILE A 593 9.05 -4.12 -4.27
CA ILE A 593 10.15 -3.80 -3.39
C ILE A 593 11.21 -4.89 -3.57
N ALA A 594 12.48 -4.51 -3.68
CA ALA A 594 13.60 -5.43 -3.58
C ALA A 594 14.47 -4.99 -2.41
N PHE A 595 14.95 -5.91 -1.57
CA PHE A 595 15.92 -5.56 -0.53
C PHE A 595 16.81 -6.74 -0.18
N TYR A 596 18.03 -6.44 0.27
CA TYR A 596 19.01 -7.44 0.68
C TYR A 596 19.80 -6.95 1.88
N ASP A 597 20.20 -7.89 2.74
CA ASP A 597 21.10 -7.69 3.89
C ASP A 597 20.79 -6.53 4.85
N VAL A 598 19.55 -6.03 4.83
CA VAL A 598 19.07 -5.02 5.78
C VAL A 598 19.10 -5.61 7.20
N CYS A 599 19.87 -4.99 8.09
CA CYS A 599 20.17 -5.57 9.39
C CYS A 599 20.10 -4.53 10.52
N GLU A 600 19.63 -4.95 11.69
CA GLU A 600 19.61 -4.13 12.90
C GLU A 600 21.02 -3.93 13.49
N GLU A 601 21.99 -4.79 13.13
CA GLU A 601 23.39 -4.73 13.59
C GLU A 601 24.22 -3.67 12.85
N ASP A 602 23.95 -3.50 11.56
CA ASP A 602 24.62 -2.51 10.70
C ASP A 602 23.58 -1.92 9.73
N PRO A 603 23.18 -0.66 9.94
CA PRO A 603 22.16 0.01 9.12
C PRO A 603 22.62 0.31 7.69
N TYR A 604 23.92 0.26 7.39
CA TYR A 604 24.46 0.54 6.05
C TYR A 604 24.93 -0.71 5.31
N ARG A 605 24.71 -1.91 5.86
CA ARG A 605 25.13 -3.17 5.22
C ARG A 605 24.38 -3.47 3.92
N GLY A 606 23.08 -3.20 3.89
CA GLY A 606 22.17 -3.59 2.82
C GLY A 606 21.30 -2.45 2.32
N ASN A 607 20.60 -2.68 1.21
CA ASN A 607 19.76 -1.67 0.56
C ASN A 607 18.32 -2.16 0.39
N ALA A 608 17.39 -1.20 0.31
CA ALA A 608 16.01 -1.42 -0.09
C ALA A 608 15.64 -0.53 -1.28
N MET A 609 15.02 -1.09 -2.30
CA MET A 609 14.59 -0.41 -3.52
C MET A 609 13.06 -0.45 -3.63
N PHE A 610 12.43 0.71 -3.79
CA PHE A 610 10.99 0.89 -3.95
C PHE A 610 10.67 1.35 -5.36
N THR A 611 9.71 0.72 -6.02
CA THR A 611 9.44 0.98 -7.44
C THR A 611 7.95 0.87 -7.78
N GLY A 612 7.58 1.39 -8.95
CA GLY A 612 6.36 0.99 -9.64
C GLY A 612 6.55 -0.14 -10.66
N MET A 613 7.78 -0.55 -10.97
CA MET A 613 8.13 -1.48 -12.06
C MET A 613 8.17 -2.95 -11.61
N GLY A 614 7.78 -3.87 -12.50
CA GLY A 614 7.88 -5.32 -12.29
C GLY A 614 8.98 -5.98 -13.11
N ILE A 615 8.97 -7.32 -13.18
CA ILE A 615 9.87 -8.12 -14.02
C ILE A 615 9.10 -8.56 -15.28
N GLY A 616 9.41 -7.95 -16.42
CA GLY A 616 8.81 -8.27 -17.71
C GLY A 616 9.15 -7.27 -18.81
N GLU A 617 9.02 -7.67 -20.07
CA GLU A 617 9.37 -6.86 -21.24
C GLU A 617 8.53 -5.58 -21.37
N HIS A 618 7.28 -5.56 -20.88
CA HIS A 618 6.43 -4.36 -20.95
C HIS A 618 6.83 -3.24 -19.99
N TYR A 619 7.79 -3.49 -19.10
CA TYR A 619 8.39 -2.47 -18.23
C TYR A 619 9.66 -1.84 -18.82
N ILE A 620 10.17 -2.37 -19.94
CA ILE A 620 11.34 -1.84 -20.62
C ILE A 620 10.94 -1.16 -21.93
N GLY A 621 11.79 -0.26 -22.42
CA GLY A 621 11.57 0.49 -23.65
C GLY A 621 11.04 1.91 -23.47
N ALA A 622 10.98 2.64 -24.58
CA ALA A 622 10.70 4.08 -24.63
C ALA A 622 9.25 4.48 -24.27
N ASN A 623 8.39 3.49 -23.98
CA ASN A 623 6.94 3.64 -23.84
C ASN A 623 6.41 3.49 -22.40
N TRP A 624 7.28 3.33 -21.41
CA TRP A 624 6.90 3.18 -20.00
C TRP A 624 7.59 4.23 -19.14
N GLU A 625 6.82 5.02 -18.38
CA GLU A 625 7.34 6.07 -17.49
C GLU A 625 6.99 5.74 -16.03
N ASP A 626 7.98 5.39 -15.23
CA ASP A 626 7.88 5.06 -13.81
C ASP A 626 9.12 5.59 -13.08
N ARG A 627 9.23 5.47 -11.76
CA ARG A 627 10.44 5.83 -10.99
C ARG A 627 10.65 4.89 -9.81
N ALA A 628 11.90 4.73 -9.43
CA ALA A 628 12.28 4.00 -8.23
C ALA A 628 13.24 4.79 -7.34
N ILE A 629 13.31 4.41 -6.07
CA ILE A 629 14.26 4.94 -5.09
C ILE A 629 14.99 3.78 -4.42
N ILE A 630 16.29 3.92 -4.21
CA ILE A 630 17.10 3.04 -3.36
C ILE A 630 17.37 3.77 -2.05
N ILE A 631 17.24 3.07 -0.94
CA ILE A 631 17.47 3.55 0.42
C ILE A 631 18.48 2.64 1.11
N GLN A 632 19.49 3.25 1.74
CA GLN A 632 20.45 2.61 2.63
C GLN A 632 20.47 3.38 3.96
N GLY A 633 20.48 2.69 5.10
CA GLY A 633 20.43 3.31 6.42
C GLY A 633 19.23 2.86 7.27
N PRO A 634 19.00 3.51 8.41
CA PRO A 634 17.98 3.11 9.39
C PRO A 634 16.56 3.01 8.85
N GLY A 635 16.21 3.84 7.86
CA GLY A 635 14.91 3.85 7.19
C GLY A 635 14.63 2.60 6.38
N ALA A 636 15.66 1.86 5.95
CA ALA A 636 15.47 0.60 5.25
C ALA A 636 14.92 -0.51 6.18
N LEU A 637 15.16 -0.45 7.49
CA LEU A 637 14.78 -1.52 8.43
C LEU A 637 13.28 -1.81 8.45
N ALA A 638 12.45 -0.79 8.26
CA ALA A 638 10.99 -0.95 8.24
C ALA A 638 10.51 -1.90 7.12
N VAL A 639 11.29 -2.09 6.05
CA VAL A 639 10.95 -3.06 4.97
C VAL A 639 11.03 -4.49 5.46
N LYS A 640 12.00 -4.78 6.33
CA LYS A 640 12.24 -6.11 6.89
C LYS A 640 11.11 -6.47 7.85
N ASP A 641 10.70 -5.52 8.68
CA ASP A 641 9.56 -5.70 9.58
C ASP A 641 8.25 -5.84 8.81
N ALA A 642 8.03 -5.07 7.74
CA ALA A 642 6.86 -5.20 6.87
C ALA A 642 6.81 -6.57 6.15
N ALA A 643 7.94 -7.08 5.67
CA ALA A 643 8.03 -8.41 5.07
C ALA A 643 7.74 -9.52 6.10
N ARG A 644 8.21 -9.37 7.35
CA ARG A 644 7.86 -10.28 8.45
C ARG A 644 6.36 -10.25 8.73
N GLY A 645 5.78 -9.05 8.87
CA GLY A 645 4.34 -8.86 9.07
C GLY A 645 3.50 -9.47 7.96
N LEU A 646 3.93 -9.37 6.70
CA LEU A 646 3.30 -10.09 5.58
C LEU A 646 3.30 -11.60 5.81
N LEU A 647 4.45 -12.21 6.11
CA LEU A 647 4.55 -13.66 6.32
C LEU A 647 3.68 -14.13 7.49
N GLU A 648 3.66 -13.38 8.59
CA GLU A 648 2.80 -13.62 9.75
C GLU A 648 1.31 -13.55 9.37
N ALA A 649 0.91 -12.56 8.57
CA ALA A 649 -0.45 -12.44 8.02
C ALA A 649 -0.81 -13.60 7.09
N GLN A 650 0.17 -14.26 6.47
CA GLN A 650 -0.02 -15.50 5.70
C GLN A 650 0.00 -16.77 6.57
N GLY A 651 0.04 -16.65 7.91
CA GLY A 651 -0.03 -17.75 8.86
C GLY A 651 1.31 -18.39 9.22
N TYR A 652 2.43 -17.67 9.06
CA TYR A 652 3.71 -18.10 9.64
C TYR A 652 3.66 -18.02 11.16
N GLU A 653 4.25 -19.01 11.81
CA GLU A 653 4.59 -18.92 13.24
C GLU A 653 5.97 -18.26 13.42
N SER A 654 6.26 -17.70 14.60
CA SER A 654 7.51 -16.95 14.84
C SER A 654 8.78 -17.74 14.54
N HIS A 655 8.78 -19.05 14.83
CA HIS A 655 9.92 -19.95 14.55
C HIS A 655 10.05 -20.34 13.06
N GLU A 656 9.07 -19.98 12.24
CA GLU A 656 9.05 -20.28 10.79
C GLU A 656 9.48 -19.08 9.95
N ILE A 657 9.53 -17.91 10.56
CA ILE A 657 10.12 -16.72 9.95
C ILE A 657 11.56 -17.07 9.56
N PRO A 658 11.95 -16.87 8.28
CA PRO A 658 13.30 -17.17 7.84
C PRO A 658 14.34 -16.47 8.71
N TYR A 659 15.41 -17.19 9.06
CA TYR A 659 16.38 -16.74 10.05
C TYR A 659 16.91 -15.30 9.82
N PRO A 660 17.25 -14.87 8.58
CA PRO A 660 17.73 -13.52 8.33
C PRO A 660 16.65 -12.43 8.52
N LEU A 661 15.37 -12.79 8.38
CA LEU A 661 14.22 -11.88 8.53
C LEU A 661 13.71 -11.79 9.97
N ARG A 662 14.22 -12.60 10.90
CA ARG A 662 13.88 -12.51 12.32
C ARG A 662 14.39 -11.21 12.92
N HIS A 663 13.65 -10.70 13.89
CA HIS A 663 14.01 -9.47 14.60
C HIS A 663 15.32 -9.67 15.36
N ARG A 664 16.22 -8.69 15.27
CA ARG A 664 17.41 -8.60 16.12
C ARG A 664 17.40 -7.29 16.90
N THR A 665 17.96 -7.31 18.10
CA THR A 665 18.15 -6.08 18.87
C THR A 665 19.28 -5.27 18.26
N LYS A 666 19.07 -3.95 18.11
CA LYS A 666 20.14 -3.03 17.70
C LYS A 666 21.30 -3.10 18.69
N PRO A 667 22.56 -3.01 18.22
CA PRO A 667 23.72 -3.02 19.10
C PRO A 667 23.79 -1.75 19.94
N VAL A 668 24.53 -1.81 21.04
CA VAL A 668 24.66 -0.68 21.99
C VAL A 668 25.35 0.53 21.35
N ASP A 669 26.15 0.33 20.31
CA ASP A 669 26.87 1.37 19.57
C ASP A 669 26.12 1.90 18.34
N TYR A 670 24.87 1.50 18.11
CA TYR A 670 24.10 1.88 16.92
C TYR A 670 24.05 3.40 16.70
N ASP A 671 23.78 4.18 17.76
CA ASP A 671 23.73 5.65 17.68
C ASP A 671 25.12 6.26 17.39
N THR A 672 26.20 5.59 17.81
CA THR A 672 27.57 6.01 17.48
C THR A 672 27.85 5.79 15.99
N GLN A 673 27.34 4.70 15.41
CA GLN A 673 27.43 4.46 13.95
C GLN A 673 26.67 5.53 13.14
N MET A 674 25.51 5.98 13.65
CA MET A 674 24.74 7.09 13.04
C MET A 674 25.48 8.41 13.08
N GLN A 675 26.02 8.77 14.25
CA GLN A 675 26.80 10.00 14.36
C GLN A 675 28.04 9.97 13.45
N ALA A 676 28.70 8.82 13.32
CA ALA A 676 29.85 8.69 12.43
C ALA A 676 29.50 8.87 10.95
N ASP A 677 28.35 8.37 10.47
CA ASP A 677 27.90 8.63 9.07
C ASP A 677 27.50 10.09 8.87
N HIS A 678 26.85 10.69 9.88
CA HIS A 678 26.52 12.11 9.87
C HIS A 678 27.78 12.96 9.73
N ASP A 679 28.76 12.80 10.61
CA ASP A 679 30.02 13.56 10.61
C ASP A 679 30.81 13.36 9.31
N ALA A 680 30.70 12.18 8.68
CA ALA A 680 31.43 11.86 7.45
C ALA A 680 30.80 12.45 6.17
N ARG A 681 29.49 12.73 6.17
CA ARG A 681 28.74 13.03 4.94
C ARG A 681 27.88 14.29 4.99
N THR A 682 27.56 14.78 6.17
CA THR A 682 26.77 16.00 6.37
C THR A 682 27.74 17.17 6.54
N PRO A 683 27.70 18.19 5.67
CA PRO A 683 28.51 19.39 5.86
C PRO A 683 28.14 20.12 7.17
N ASP A 684 29.12 20.68 7.89
CA ASP A 684 28.94 21.35 9.20
C ASP A 684 27.86 22.46 9.23
N TRP A 685 27.50 23.05 8.09
CA TRP A 685 26.50 24.10 7.98
C TRP A 685 25.07 23.58 7.82
N LEU A 686 24.90 22.27 7.55
CA LEU A 686 23.62 21.62 7.33
C LEU A 686 23.26 20.77 8.56
N PRO A 687 22.10 20.97 9.20
CA PRO A 687 21.75 20.26 10.43
C PRO A 687 21.43 18.78 10.20
N ASP A 688 20.85 18.43 9.05
CA ASP A 688 20.57 17.05 8.64
C ASP A 688 20.40 16.96 7.10
N ARG A 689 20.47 15.74 6.55
CA ARG A 689 20.32 15.47 5.11
C ARG A 689 18.89 15.10 4.70
N GLY A 690 17.90 15.44 5.52
CA GLY A 690 16.53 14.99 5.43
C GLY A 690 16.30 13.65 6.13
N SER A 691 15.03 13.24 6.17
CA SER A 691 14.58 12.02 6.83
C SER A 691 13.66 11.18 5.95
N VAL A 692 13.56 9.90 6.26
CA VAL A 692 12.77 8.90 5.51
C VAL A 692 11.68 8.34 6.41
N LEU A 693 10.49 8.22 5.85
CA LEU A 693 9.40 7.44 6.44
C LEU A 693 8.90 6.43 5.41
N GLN A 694 8.99 5.15 5.76
CA GLN A 694 8.53 4.06 4.92
C GLN A 694 7.20 3.53 5.45
N LEU A 695 6.16 3.54 4.61
CA LEU A 695 4.82 3.10 4.96
C LEU A 695 4.33 2.02 4.00
N HIS A 696 3.58 1.05 4.55
CA HIS A 696 2.97 -0.04 3.79
C HIS A 696 1.51 -0.15 4.14
N ASN A 697 0.63 -0.11 3.15
CA ASN A 697 -0.73 -0.59 3.38
C ASN A 697 -0.67 -2.11 3.54
N GLU A 698 -1.45 -2.65 4.47
CA GLU A 698 -1.58 -4.11 4.60
C GLU A 698 -2.73 -4.60 3.72
N THR A 699 -2.61 -5.76 3.10
CA THR A 699 -3.64 -6.29 2.20
C THR A 699 -4.99 -6.47 2.90
N GLY A 700 -6.08 -6.12 2.21
CA GLY A 700 -7.44 -6.34 2.69
C GLY A 700 -7.88 -5.39 3.78
N PHE A 701 -8.47 -5.92 4.85
CA PHE A 701 -9.14 -5.15 5.92
C PHE A 701 -8.20 -4.67 7.05
N HIS A 702 -6.90 -4.75 6.81
CA HIS A 702 -5.86 -4.33 7.74
C HIS A 702 -5.53 -2.83 7.64
N ASP A 703 -4.54 -2.38 8.42
CA ASP A 703 -4.13 -0.99 8.53
C ASP A 703 -3.64 -0.38 7.21
N LYS A 704 -3.92 0.92 7.03
CA LYS A 704 -3.67 1.68 5.79
C LYS A 704 -2.88 2.98 6.02
N PRO A 705 -1.68 2.91 6.61
CA PRO A 705 -0.94 4.11 7.01
C PRO A 705 -0.60 5.06 5.85
N VAL A 706 -0.45 4.54 4.62
CA VAL A 706 -0.20 5.39 3.42
C VAL A 706 -1.40 6.29 3.13
N ASN A 707 -2.62 5.83 3.40
CA ASN A 707 -3.81 6.67 3.20
C ASN A 707 -3.82 7.85 4.17
N VAL A 708 -3.44 7.59 5.42
CA VAL A 708 -3.42 8.58 6.49
C VAL A 708 -2.35 9.64 6.20
N SER A 709 -1.13 9.24 5.83
CA SER A 709 -0.07 10.21 5.49
C SER A 709 -0.43 11.10 4.30
N LYS A 710 -1.01 10.53 3.23
CA LYS A 710 -1.54 11.31 2.10
C LYS A 710 -2.63 12.28 2.55
N ALA A 711 -3.57 11.84 3.39
CA ALA A 711 -4.64 12.70 3.88
C ALA A 711 -4.13 13.84 4.75
N VAL A 712 -3.14 13.60 5.61
CA VAL A 712 -2.43 14.63 6.38
C VAL A 712 -1.79 15.65 5.43
N LEU A 713 -0.97 15.21 4.48
CA LEU A 713 -0.28 16.09 3.54
C LEU A 713 -1.28 16.92 2.71
N TYR A 714 -2.31 16.31 2.14
CA TYR A 714 -3.31 17.06 1.35
C TYR A 714 -4.14 18.00 2.22
N SER A 715 -4.39 17.67 3.48
CA SER A 715 -5.18 18.54 4.36
C SER A 715 -4.37 19.62 5.08
N LEU A 716 -3.05 19.48 5.24
CA LEU A 716 -2.26 20.37 6.10
C LEU A 716 -1.09 21.09 5.42
N MET A 717 -0.73 20.79 4.16
CA MET A 717 0.29 21.62 3.49
C MET A 717 -0.07 23.11 3.61
N PRO A 718 0.90 23.98 3.98
CA PRO A 718 0.64 25.40 4.22
C PRO A 718 0.08 26.13 3.00
N PRO A 719 -0.62 27.27 3.18
CA PRO A 719 -0.95 28.17 2.09
C PRO A 719 0.28 28.52 1.22
N GLY A 720 0.09 28.72 -0.08
CA GLY A 720 1.16 28.96 -1.05
C GLY A 720 1.93 27.71 -1.50
N SER A 721 1.78 26.57 -0.81
CA SER A 721 2.46 25.31 -1.16
C SER A 721 2.12 24.82 -2.56
N VAL A 722 3.08 24.20 -3.24
CA VAL A 722 2.89 23.53 -4.54
C VAL A 722 2.74 22.03 -4.33
N LEU A 723 1.65 21.45 -4.83
CA LEU A 723 1.37 20.02 -4.78
C LEU A 723 1.24 19.47 -6.20
N LYS A 724 2.09 18.52 -6.58
CA LYS A 724 2.03 17.83 -7.88
C LYS A 724 1.73 16.36 -7.66
N VAL A 725 0.66 15.89 -8.27
CA VAL A 725 0.11 14.56 -8.00
C VAL A 725 -0.15 13.79 -9.31
N PRO A 726 0.92 13.30 -9.96
CA PRO A 726 0.80 12.33 -11.05
C PRO A 726 0.42 10.95 -10.54
N ASP A 727 -0.58 10.34 -11.18
CA ASP A 727 -0.93 8.94 -10.93
C ASP A 727 -1.55 8.32 -12.18
N SER A 728 -1.29 7.02 -12.37
CA SER A 728 -1.82 6.25 -13.49
C SER A 728 -3.31 5.91 -13.34
N LEU A 729 -3.85 5.97 -12.12
CA LEU A 729 -5.19 5.54 -11.76
C LEU A 729 -5.84 6.51 -10.76
N TRP A 730 -6.55 7.50 -11.30
CA TRP A 730 -7.33 8.44 -10.51
C TRP A 730 -8.80 8.05 -10.40
N GLN A 731 -9.22 7.58 -9.23
CA GLN A 731 -10.62 7.19 -8.96
C GLN A 731 -11.08 7.52 -7.54
N SER A 732 -10.20 8.00 -6.65
CA SER A 732 -10.50 8.32 -5.26
C SER A 732 -11.07 9.72 -5.11
N TYR A 733 -12.37 9.85 -4.77
CA TYR A 733 -12.97 11.15 -4.51
C TYR A 733 -12.50 11.77 -3.21
N ILE A 734 -12.12 10.98 -2.20
CA ILE A 734 -11.60 11.53 -0.93
C ILE A 734 -10.30 12.30 -1.16
N TYR A 735 -9.34 11.75 -1.92
CA TYR A 735 -8.13 12.49 -2.25
C TYR A 735 -8.40 13.70 -3.13
N ALA A 736 -9.28 13.56 -4.14
CA ALA A 736 -9.70 14.66 -5.00
C ALA A 736 -10.34 15.81 -4.20
N SER A 737 -11.19 15.49 -3.24
CA SER A 737 -11.87 16.43 -2.34
C SER A 737 -10.87 17.12 -1.42
N LEU A 738 -9.96 16.37 -0.78
CA LEU A 738 -8.91 16.95 0.07
C LEU A 738 -8.00 17.90 -0.70
N LEU A 739 -7.61 17.56 -1.93
CA LEU A 739 -6.80 18.41 -2.81
C LEU A 739 -7.54 19.68 -3.27
N ALA A 740 -8.83 19.58 -3.56
CA ALA A 740 -9.68 20.75 -3.80
C ALA A 740 -9.80 21.64 -2.54
N GLY A 741 -9.86 21.02 -1.36
CA GLY A 741 -9.75 21.70 -0.08
C GLY A 741 -8.39 22.39 0.11
N SER A 742 -7.28 21.78 -0.31
CA SER A 742 -5.96 22.44 -0.27
C SER A 742 -5.92 23.68 -1.15
N ALA A 743 -6.48 23.60 -2.36
CA ALA A 743 -6.58 24.76 -3.24
C ALA A 743 -7.40 25.89 -2.59
N GLN A 744 -8.51 25.57 -1.91
CA GLN A 744 -9.30 26.56 -1.16
C GLN A 744 -8.53 27.21 0.01
N ARG A 745 -7.54 26.51 0.58
CA ARG A 745 -6.65 27.08 1.62
C ARG A 745 -5.52 27.95 1.04
N GLY A 746 -5.41 28.04 -0.28
CA GLY A 746 -4.36 28.82 -0.95
C GLY A 746 -3.19 27.99 -1.48
N CYS A 747 -3.28 26.66 -1.54
CA CYS A 747 -2.25 25.85 -2.19
C CYS A 747 -2.39 25.87 -3.72
N ARG A 748 -1.27 25.65 -4.42
CA ARG A 748 -1.16 25.49 -5.87
C ARG A 748 -1.10 24.00 -6.24
N VAL A 749 -2.25 23.44 -6.60
CA VAL A 749 -2.46 22.00 -6.78
C VAL A 749 -2.53 21.62 -8.26
N LEU A 750 -1.67 20.69 -8.68
CA LEU A 750 -1.63 20.10 -10.01
C LEU A 750 -1.97 18.60 -9.94
N VAL A 751 -3.16 18.25 -10.41
CA VAL A 751 -3.62 16.86 -10.55
C VAL A 751 -3.32 16.38 -11.96
N ILE A 752 -2.60 15.27 -12.10
CA ILE A 752 -2.17 14.76 -13.42
C ILE A 752 -2.62 13.30 -13.58
N ALA A 753 -3.42 13.05 -14.61
CA ALA A 753 -3.94 11.73 -14.97
C ALA A 753 -3.53 11.34 -16.41
N PRO A 754 -3.44 10.06 -16.77
CA PRO A 754 -3.13 9.67 -18.15
C PRO A 754 -4.28 10.00 -19.12
N THR A 755 -3.94 10.26 -20.39
CA THR A 755 -4.89 10.04 -21.49
C THR A 755 -5.18 8.54 -21.64
N LYS A 756 -6.18 8.18 -22.46
CA LYS A 756 -6.44 6.77 -22.80
C LYS A 756 -5.20 6.08 -23.39
N ASP A 757 -4.48 6.77 -24.27
CA ASP A 757 -3.35 6.20 -25.01
C ASP A 757 -2.10 6.08 -24.11
N SER A 758 -1.94 7.01 -23.15
CA SER A 758 -0.88 6.99 -22.15
C SER A 758 -1.26 6.28 -20.84
N ALA A 759 -2.37 5.54 -20.81
CA ALA A 759 -2.77 4.78 -19.63
C ALA A 759 -2.09 3.40 -19.60
N PRO A 760 -1.45 3.01 -18.48
CA PRO A 760 -0.90 1.65 -18.30
C PRO A 760 -1.95 0.54 -18.43
N SER A 761 -3.22 0.84 -18.11
CA SER A 761 -4.35 -0.08 -18.23
C SER A 761 -5.52 0.61 -18.92
N GLY A 762 -5.96 0.06 -20.05
CA GLY A 762 -7.07 0.58 -20.86
C GLY A 762 -8.45 0.03 -20.47
N ALA A 763 -8.61 -0.57 -19.29
CA ALA A 763 -9.87 -1.20 -18.87
C ALA A 763 -11.01 -0.16 -18.84
N ALA A 764 -12.06 -0.39 -19.64
CA ALA A 764 -13.15 0.57 -19.81
C ALA A 764 -13.82 1.03 -18.50
N PRO A 765 -14.09 0.17 -17.50
CA PRO A 765 -14.68 0.61 -16.23
C PRO A 765 -13.76 1.57 -15.44
N THR A 766 -12.45 1.32 -15.46
CA THR A 766 -11.44 2.15 -14.80
C THR A 766 -11.39 3.54 -15.44
N LEU A 767 -11.31 3.59 -16.77
CA LEU A 767 -11.28 4.86 -17.51
C LEU A 767 -12.58 5.65 -17.36
N ALA A 768 -13.74 4.97 -17.31
CA ALA A 768 -15.03 5.62 -17.10
C ALA A 768 -15.12 6.30 -15.72
N ARG A 769 -14.65 5.63 -14.65
CA ARG A 769 -14.57 6.25 -13.31
C ARG A 769 -13.61 7.42 -13.28
N ALA A 770 -12.42 7.28 -13.87
CA ALA A 770 -11.44 8.36 -13.95
C ALA A 770 -11.98 9.57 -14.70
N HIS A 771 -12.64 9.36 -15.84
CA HIS A 771 -13.30 10.42 -16.61
C HIS A 771 -14.36 11.15 -15.77
N GLY A 772 -15.21 10.41 -15.05
CA GLY A 772 -16.23 10.99 -14.17
C GLY A 772 -15.64 11.87 -13.06
N LEU A 773 -14.58 11.40 -12.40
CA LEU A 773 -13.89 12.15 -11.34
C LEU A 773 -13.16 13.38 -11.90
N MET A 774 -12.36 13.21 -12.96
CA MET A 774 -11.60 14.30 -13.58
C MET A 774 -12.51 15.38 -14.13
N GLY A 775 -13.63 15.01 -14.75
CA GLY A 775 -14.65 15.96 -15.20
C GLY A 775 -15.18 16.82 -14.04
N ARG A 776 -15.46 16.23 -12.88
CA ARG A 776 -15.94 16.99 -11.70
C ARG A 776 -14.87 17.90 -11.12
N LEU A 777 -13.61 17.46 -11.09
CA LEU A 777 -12.50 18.32 -10.68
C LEU A 777 -12.30 19.50 -11.65
N LEU A 778 -12.45 19.29 -12.96
CA LEU A 778 -12.40 20.37 -13.96
C LEU A 778 -13.53 21.38 -13.76
N VAL A 779 -14.76 20.90 -13.54
CA VAL A 779 -15.91 21.78 -13.24
C VAL A 779 -15.67 22.56 -11.95
N PHE A 780 -15.24 21.89 -10.88
CA PHE A 780 -14.91 22.56 -9.62
C PHE A 780 -13.82 23.63 -9.81
N ALA A 781 -12.73 23.28 -10.48
CA ALA A 781 -11.60 24.19 -10.72
C ALA A 781 -11.99 25.43 -11.52
N GLY A 782 -12.83 25.28 -12.56
CA GLY A 782 -13.28 26.40 -13.37
C GLY A 782 -14.33 27.25 -12.66
N GLU A 783 -15.32 26.62 -12.02
CA GLU A 783 -16.41 27.35 -11.40
C GLU A 783 -15.98 28.07 -10.12
N MET A 784 -15.09 27.49 -9.32
CA MET A 784 -14.60 28.09 -8.07
C MET A 784 -13.38 29.00 -8.26
N GLU A 785 -12.90 29.22 -9.50
CA GLU A 785 -11.65 29.96 -9.77
C GLU A 785 -11.61 31.32 -9.06
N ALA A 786 -12.70 32.09 -9.12
CA ALA A 786 -12.79 33.40 -8.49
C ALA A 786 -12.65 33.36 -6.96
N GLN A 787 -13.18 32.33 -6.30
CA GLN A 787 -13.07 32.14 -4.85
C GLN A 787 -11.67 31.63 -4.47
N LEU A 788 -11.12 30.69 -5.25
CA LEU A 788 -9.76 30.14 -5.03
C LEU A 788 -8.69 31.24 -5.10
N SER A 789 -8.78 32.12 -6.10
CA SER A 789 -7.81 33.20 -6.29
C SER A 789 -7.82 34.27 -5.21
N ARG A 790 -8.82 34.33 -4.30
CA ARG A 790 -8.83 35.28 -3.17
C ARG A 790 -7.76 34.98 -2.13
N TYR A 791 -7.23 33.75 -2.10
CA TYR A 791 -6.10 33.33 -1.26
C TYR A 791 -4.96 32.72 -2.11
N ASP A 792 -4.81 33.18 -3.36
CA ASP A 792 -3.78 32.67 -4.30
C ASP A 792 -3.83 31.15 -4.53
N GLY A 793 -4.99 30.54 -4.27
CA GLY A 793 -5.25 29.14 -4.50
C GLY A 793 -5.36 28.82 -5.98
N LEU A 794 -4.82 27.67 -6.38
CA LEU A 794 -4.85 27.21 -7.75
C LEU A 794 -5.16 25.71 -7.78
N LEU A 795 -6.13 25.31 -8.61
CA LEU A 795 -6.38 23.90 -8.94
C LEU A 795 -6.32 23.74 -10.45
N LYS A 796 -5.35 22.96 -10.94
CA LYS A 796 -5.27 22.60 -12.36
C LYS A 796 -5.26 21.08 -12.51
N VAL A 797 -6.11 20.61 -13.41
CA VAL A 797 -6.30 19.20 -13.74
C VAL A 797 -5.79 19.01 -15.16
N GLY A 798 -4.77 18.18 -15.32
CA GLY A 798 -4.06 17.97 -16.58
C GLY A 798 -4.04 16.51 -17.00
N LEU A 799 -3.91 16.29 -18.32
CA LEU A 799 -3.70 14.97 -18.89
C LEU A 799 -2.23 14.79 -19.30
N TYR A 800 -1.63 13.70 -18.87
CA TYR A 800 -0.33 13.24 -19.35
C TYR A 800 -0.49 12.67 -20.77
N ALA A 801 0.05 13.40 -21.74
CA ALA A 801 -0.06 13.14 -23.18
C ALA A 801 1.27 13.44 -23.91
N PRO A 802 2.37 12.74 -23.56
CA PRO A 802 3.66 12.92 -24.23
C PRO A 802 3.57 12.55 -25.72
N ARG A 803 4.38 13.22 -26.54
CA ARG A 803 4.55 12.89 -27.97
C ARG A 803 5.96 12.36 -28.27
N GLN A 804 6.77 12.24 -27.23
CA GLN A 804 8.16 11.84 -27.29
C GLN A 804 8.33 10.66 -26.32
N GLY A 805 9.17 9.70 -26.70
CA GLY A 805 9.52 8.57 -25.84
C GLY A 805 10.23 9.01 -24.56
N VAL A 806 10.26 8.15 -23.55
CA VAL A 806 10.83 8.51 -22.24
C VAL A 806 12.33 8.86 -22.31
N THR A 807 13.05 8.25 -23.25
CA THR A 807 14.49 8.41 -23.49
C THR A 807 14.85 9.53 -24.49
N ASP A 808 13.86 10.14 -25.13
CA ASP A 808 14.06 11.34 -25.96
C ASP A 808 14.13 12.60 -25.09
N ILE A 809 15.27 12.76 -24.42
CA ILE A 809 15.52 13.86 -23.48
C ILE A 809 15.31 15.21 -24.18
N ALA A 810 15.95 15.44 -25.33
CA ALA A 810 15.86 16.70 -26.09
C ALA A 810 14.42 17.00 -26.55
N GLY A 811 13.72 15.99 -27.09
CA GLY A 811 12.35 16.12 -27.54
C GLY A 811 11.40 16.47 -26.40
N ARG A 812 11.56 15.86 -25.21
CA ARG A 812 10.72 16.15 -24.03
C ARG A 812 10.88 17.59 -23.53
N PHE A 813 12.10 18.12 -23.48
CA PHE A 813 12.33 19.53 -23.15
C PHE A 813 11.73 20.46 -24.21
N THR A 814 11.92 20.14 -25.50
CA THR A 814 11.31 20.88 -26.62
C THR A 814 9.77 20.87 -26.55
N GLN A 815 9.17 19.73 -26.23
CA GLN A 815 7.72 19.60 -26.05
C GLN A 815 7.24 20.45 -24.86
N SER A 816 8.00 20.46 -23.76
CA SER A 816 7.66 21.24 -22.57
C SER A 816 7.63 22.74 -22.87
N LEU A 817 8.63 23.26 -23.61
CA LEU A 817 8.67 24.66 -24.05
C LEU A 817 7.50 25.06 -24.95
N LYS A 818 6.98 24.13 -25.77
CA LYS A 818 5.82 24.38 -26.65
C LYS A 818 4.47 24.37 -25.92
N ASN A 819 4.43 23.74 -24.74
CA ASN A 819 3.19 23.46 -24.01
C ASN A 819 3.00 24.34 -22.77
N VAL A 820 3.71 25.48 -22.67
CA VAL A 820 3.62 26.40 -21.52
C VAL A 820 2.20 27.02 -21.45
N PRO A 821 1.41 26.73 -20.40
CA PRO A 821 0.06 27.28 -20.25
C PRO A 821 0.07 28.71 -19.71
N SER A 822 -1.05 29.43 -19.85
CA SER A 822 -1.21 30.82 -19.36
C SER A 822 -1.06 30.95 -17.83
N TRP A 823 -1.34 29.90 -17.07
CA TRP A 823 -1.19 29.87 -15.62
C TRP A 823 0.22 29.46 -15.16
N TYR A 824 1.14 29.14 -16.06
CA TYR A 824 2.48 28.62 -15.72
C TYR A 824 3.21 29.48 -14.70
N LEU A 825 3.20 30.81 -14.89
CA LEU A 825 3.90 31.76 -14.02
C LEU A 825 3.25 31.92 -12.63
N GLN A 826 2.05 31.39 -12.42
CA GLN A 826 1.45 31.33 -11.07
C GLN A 826 2.07 30.20 -10.24
N VAL A 827 2.72 29.23 -10.89
CA VAL A 827 3.37 28.09 -10.22
C VAL A 827 4.88 28.19 -10.30
N TYR A 828 5.45 28.58 -11.44
CA TYR A 828 6.89 28.62 -11.65
C TYR A 828 7.33 30.08 -11.79
N PRO A 829 8.14 30.61 -10.86
CA PRO A 829 8.77 31.92 -11.01
C PRO A 829 9.55 32.03 -12.33
N GLU A 830 9.62 33.23 -12.89
CA GLU A 830 10.46 33.47 -14.07
C GLU A 830 11.93 33.26 -13.73
N ASN A 831 12.62 32.46 -14.55
CA ASN A 831 14.04 32.19 -14.42
C ASN A 831 14.66 32.06 -15.81
N GLU A 832 15.31 33.13 -16.27
CA GLU A 832 15.91 33.20 -17.60
C GLU A 832 17.06 32.20 -17.77
N ALA A 833 17.83 31.93 -16.70
CA ALA A 833 18.93 30.97 -16.73
C ALA A 833 18.43 29.54 -16.99
N ILE A 834 17.38 29.11 -16.27
CA ILE A 834 16.74 27.81 -16.51
C ILE A 834 16.15 27.76 -17.92
N SER A 835 15.43 28.80 -18.34
CA SER A 835 14.79 28.84 -19.65
C SER A 835 15.81 28.75 -20.78
N THR A 836 16.95 29.43 -20.63
CA THR A 836 18.09 29.38 -21.56
C THR A 836 18.70 27.98 -21.61
N GLU A 837 18.93 27.35 -20.45
CA GLU A 837 19.50 26.00 -20.41
C GLU A 837 18.56 24.97 -21.04
N VAL A 838 17.26 25.03 -20.73
CA VAL A 838 16.23 24.16 -21.32
C VAL A 838 16.17 24.30 -22.85
N ALA A 839 16.37 25.50 -23.39
CA ALA A 839 16.43 25.71 -24.84
C ALA A 839 17.70 25.13 -25.48
N ASN A 840 18.78 24.93 -24.71
CA ASN A 840 20.07 24.45 -25.19
C ASN A 840 20.28 22.93 -25.06
N VAL A 841 19.33 22.20 -24.48
CA VAL A 841 19.47 20.77 -24.17
C VAL A 841 19.82 19.92 -25.40
N ALA A 842 19.24 20.20 -26.57
CA ALA A 842 19.56 19.47 -27.80
C ALA A 842 21.05 19.63 -28.17
N THR A 843 21.55 20.87 -28.18
CA THR A 843 22.96 21.18 -28.45
C THR A 843 23.90 20.53 -27.43
N LEU A 844 23.49 20.50 -26.15
CA LEU A 844 24.24 19.83 -25.10
C LEU A 844 24.37 18.32 -25.38
N LEU A 845 23.25 17.64 -25.64
CA LEU A 845 23.23 16.20 -25.91
C LEU A 845 24.02 15.85 -27.19
N ASP A 846 23.93 16.67 -28.23
CA ASP A 846 24.73 16.52 -29.45
C ASP A 846 26.24 16.61 -29.14
N SER A 847 26.63 17.54 -28.27
CA SER A 847 28.04 17.72 -27.86
C SER A 847 28.59 16.54 -27.04
N LEU A 848 27.71 15.82 -26.34
CA LEU A 848 28.04 14.59 -25.60
C LEU A 848 28.08 13.36 -26.52
N GLY A 849 27.65 13.47 -27.78
CA GLY A 849 27.48 12.33 -28.67
C GLY A 849 26.38 11.38 -28.20
N TYR A 850 25.37 11.88 -27.48
CA TYR A 850 24.27 11.08 -26.97
C TYR A 850 23.48 10.42 -28.12
N VAL A 851 23.26 9.11 -28.02
CA VAL A 851 22.41 8.35 -28.94
C VAL A 851 21.43 7.53 -28.11
N ASP A 852 20.14 7.69 -28.41
CA ASP A 852 19.06 6.92 -27.78
C ASP A 852 19.09 5.46 -28.29
N ARG A 853 19.78 4.58 -27.55
CA ARG A 853 19.91 3.15 -27.87
C ARG A 853 18.84 2.28 -27.20
N TYR A 854 18.11 2.85 -26.24
CA TYR A 854 17.05 2.17 -25.49
C TYR A 854 15.72 2.13 -26.25
N ARG A 855 15.66 2.80 -27.42
CA ARG A 855 14.49 2.88 -28.30
C ARG A 855 14.50 1.75 -29.33
N PRO A 856 13.51 0.83 -29.33
CA PRO A 856 13.32 -0.11 -30.41
C PRO A 856 12.81 0.58 -31.68
N ASP A 857 13.22 0.12 -32.85
CA ASP A 857 12.71 0.62 -34.14
C ASP A 857 11.22 0.28 -34.30
N GLY A 858 10.39 1.30 -34.59
CA GLY A 858 8.99 1.13 -34.97
C GLY A 858 7.95 1.12 -33.83
N GLU A 859 8.34 1.39 -32.58
CA GLU A 859 7.39 1.49 -31.46
C GLU A 859 6.63 2.83 -31.38
N ASP A 860 5.45 2.78 -30.76
CA ASP A 860 4.59 3.92 -30.49
C ASP A 860 5.27 4.88 -29.48
N LEU A 861 5.38 6.16 -29.85
CA LEU A 861 6.14 7.18 -29.13
C LEU A 861 5.37 7.80 -27.96
N GLN A 862 4.34 7.13 -27.46
CA GLN A 862 3.45 7.63 -26.41
C GLN A 862 3.69 6.86 -25.11
N PRO A 863 4.58 7.35 -24.23
CA PRO A 863 4.77 6.76 -22.93
C PRO A 863 3.49 6.61 -22.11
N LYS A 864 3.41 5.50 -21.38
CA LYS A 864 2.41 5.23 -20.36
C LYS A 864 2.92 5.72 -19.02
N ILE A 865 2.21 6.66 -18.39
CA ILE A 865 2.57 7.11 -17.04
C ILE A 865 2.15 6.04 -16.04
N HIS A 866 3.13 5.36 -15.46
CA HIS A 866 2.98 4.44 -14.34
C HIS A 866 3.56 5.01 -13.03
N LEU A 867 4.15 6.20 -13.07
CA LEU A 867 4.62 6.94 -11.89
C LEU A 867 3.50 7.20 -10.89
N LYS A 868 3.71 6.77 -9.63
CA LYS A 868 2.83 7.04 -8.49
C LYS A 868 3.63 7.83 -7.46
N ALA A 869 3.67 9.14 -7.67
CA ALA A 869 4.48 10.03 -6.86
C ALA A 869 3.69 11.27 -6.44
N ASN A 870 4.14 11.87 -5.35
CA ASN A 870 3.65 13.16 -4.88
C ASN A 870 4.86 14.02 -4.61
N PHE A 871 4.83 15.23 -5.14
CA PHE A 871 5.81 16.25 -4.82
C PHE A 871 5.07 17.41 -4.16
N LEU A 872 5.48 17.75 -2.94
CA LEU A 872 4.89 18.82 -2.16
C LEU A 872 6.02 19.70 -1.62
N ALA A 873 5.89 21.01 -1.78
CA ALA A 873 6.81 21.97 -1.20
C ALA A 873 6.04 23.19 -0.68
N SER A 874 6.46 23.78 0.45
CA SER A 874 5.89 25.06 0.89
C SER A 874 6.12 26.16 -0.14
N GLY A 875 5.34 27.26 -0.07
CA GLY A 875 5.53 28.41 -0.96
C GLY A 875 6.96 28.96 -0.85
N THR A 876 7.42 29.19 0.39
CA THR A 876 8.79 29.64 0.70
C THR A 876 9.84 28.70 0.12
N ALA A 877 9.68 27.38 0.29
CA ALA A 877 10.57 26.39 -0.30
C ALA A 877 10.61 26.47 -1.84
N TRP A 878 9.44 26.39 -2.47
CA TRP A 878 9.31 26.28 -3.91
C TRP A 878 9.75 27.55 -4.65
N ASP A 879 9.27 28.71 -4.22
CA ASP A 879 9.48 29.96 -4.95
C ASP A 879 10.93 30.45 -4.82
N HIS A 880 11.55 30.29 -3.65
CA HIS A 880 12.96 30.63 -3.46
C HIS A 880 13.90 29.67 -4.20
N LEU A 881 13.60 28.37 -4.26
CA LEU A 881 14.44 27.42 -5.00
C LEU A 881 14.32 27.62 -6.52
N MET A 882 13.10 27.76 -7.05
CA MET A 882 12.88 27.85 -8.49
C MET A 882 13.36 29.17 -9.10
N SER A 883 13.49 30.22 -8.30
CA SER A 883 14.03 31.52 -8.73
C SER A 883 15.57 31.57 -8.78
N ARG A 884 16.28 30.54 -8.28
CA ARG A 884 17.76 30.50 -8.28
C ARG A 884 18.32 30.32 -9.70
N PRO A 885 19.14 31.25 -10.22
CA PRO A 885 19.79 31.06 -11.51
C PRO A 885 20.78 29.90 -11.51
N GLU A 886 21.37 29.56 -10.35
CA GLU A 886 22.33 28.45 -10.20
C GLU A 886 21.68 27.08 -10.52
N LEU A 887 20.35 26.98 -10.43
CA LEU A 887 19.61 25.76 -10.77
C LEU A 887 19.81 25.37 -12.24
N ALA A 888 20.09 26.32 -13.14
CA ALA A 888 20.43 26.03 -14.54
C ALA A 888 21.68 25.14 -14.66
N GLY A 889 22.71 25.39 -13.84
CA GLY A 889 23.92 24.55 -13.80
C GLY A 889 23.63 23.15 -13.26
N ILE A 890 22.74 23.02 -12.28
CA ILE A 890 22.31 21.72 -11.74
C ILE A 890 21.52 20.93 -12.78
N ILE A 891 20.60 21.58 -13.50
CA ILE A 891 19.83 20.96 -14.57
C ILE A 891 20.76 20.44 -15.68
N ARG A 892 21.76 21.24 -16.09
CA ARG A 892 22.79 20.82 -17.05
C ARG A 892 23.53 19.55 -16.58
N GLY A 893 24.11 19.60 -15.39
CA GLY A 893 24.88 18.46 -14.86
C GLY A 893 24.01 17.21 -14.66
N TYR A 894 22.72 17.39 -14.32
CA TYR A 894 21.78 16.28 -14.23
C TYR A 894 21.41 15.71 -15.60
N ILE A 895 21.29 16.53 -16.66
CA ILE A 895 21.08 16.05 -18.03
C ILE A 895 22.30 15.26 -18.53
N GLU A 896 23.51 15.72 -18.24
CA GLU A 896 24.76 14.99 -18.55
C GLU A 896 24.77 13.62 -17.85
N TYR A 897 24.42 13.58 -16.56
CA TYR A 897 24.27 12.35 -15.80
C TYR A 897 23.18 11.44 -16.40
N LEU A 898 21.99 11.96 -16.71
CA LEU A 898 20.93 11.17 -17.33
C LEU A 898 21.36 10.55 -18.67
N ALA A 899 22.06 11.33 -19.51
CA ALA A 899 22.58 10.85 -20.78
C ALA A 899 23.62 9.73 -20.60
N SER A 900 24.45 9.77 -19.55
CA SER A 900 25.39 8.68 -19.25
C SER A 900 24.67 7.42 -18.75
N GLN A 901 23.59 7.58 -17.98
CA GLN A 901 22.77 6.47 -17.51
C GLN A 901 21.96 5.80 -18.63
N SER A 902 21.50 6.55 -19.64
CA SER A 902 20.68 6.00 -20.74
C SER A 902 21.45 5.57 -21.99
N SER A 903 22.76 5.84 -22.06
CA SER A 903 23.62 5.50 -23.23
C SER A 903 24.34 4.14 -23.13
N GLY A 904 24.09 3.37 -22.07
CA GLY A 904 24.77 2.11 -21.77
C GLY A 904 24.64 1.03 -22.85
N ASP A 905 25.67 0.18 -22.92
CA ASP A 905 25.70 -1.04 -23.73
C ASP A 905 24.73 -2.09 -23.16
N THR A 906 24.30 -3.08 -23.95
CA THR A 906 23.29 -4.08 -23.54
C THR A 906 23.80 -5.14 -22.54
N ASP A 907 25.01 -4.97 -22.00
CA ASP A 907 25.68 -5.94 -21.12
C ASP A 907 25.49 -5.63 -19.63
N MET A 908 25.03 -6.63 -18.87
CA MET A 908 24.78 -6.56 -17.42
C MET A 908 26.02 -6.13 -16.63
N ASP A 909 27.20 -6.58 -17.05
CA ASP A 909 28.44 -6.40 -16.28
C ASP A 909 29.06 -5.00 -16.49
N ILE A 910 28.52 -4.18 -17.39
CA ILE A 910 29.04 -2.85 -17.76
C ILE A 910 27.98 -1.75 -17.55
N ALA A 911 26.76 -2.10 -17.09
CA ALA A 911 25.69 -1.12 -16.84
C ALA A 911 26.13 -0.07 -15.79
N PRO A 912 25.86 1.23 -15.98
CA PRO A 912 26.28 2.28 -15.06
C PRO A 912 25.58 2.15 -13.71
N ASP A 913 26.28 2.41 -12.61
CA ASP A 913 25.70 2.39 -11.27
C ASP A 913 25.04 3.74 -10.96
N VAL A 914 23.74 3.72 -10.68
CA VAL A 914 22.96 4.92 -10.34
C VAL A 914 23.44 5.61 -9.06
N ARG A 915 24.22 4.92 -8.21
CA ARG A 915 24.76 5.47 -6.97
C ARG A 915 26.00 6.34 -7.19
N GLU A 916 26.63 6.24 -8.35
CA GLU A 916 27.83 7.00 -8.70
C GLU A 916 27.47 8.36 -9.31
N TYR A 917 27.03 9.30 -8.47
CA TYR A 917 26.79 10.68 -8.91
C TYR A 917 28.10 11.41 -9.25
N PRO A 918 28.12 12.24 -10.31
CA PRO A 918 29.27 13.11 -10.59
C PRO A 918 29.54 14.05 -9.41
N GLU A 919 30.79 14.08 -8.91
CA GLU A 919 31.17 14.92 -7.77
C GLU A 919 30.83 16.40 -7.97
N GLN A 920 30.96 16.90 -9.20
CA GLN A 920 30.63 18.28 -9.56
C GLN A 920 29.13 18.58 -9.42
N LEU A 921 28.26 17.61 -9.74
CA LEU A 921 26.81 17.74 -9.59
C LEU A 921 26.44 17.82 -8.10
N VAL A 922 27.04 16.95 -7.27
CA VAL A 922 26.84 16.95 -5.81
C VAL A 922 27.35 18.26 -5.19
N ALA A 923 28.56 18.68 -5.53
CA ALA A 923 29.16 19.92 -5.03
C ALA A 923 28.34 21.15 -5.45
N GLY A 924 27.88 21.20 -6.72
CA GLY A 924 27.00 22.25 -7.22
C GLY A 924 25.68 22.31 -6.46
N PHE A 925 25.05 21.16 -6.20
CA PHE A 925 23.81 21.09 -5.45
C PHE A 925 23.99 21.58 -4.01
N LEU A 926 25.06 21.16 -3.32
CA LEU A 926 25.38 21.64 -1.98
C LEU A 926 25.63 23.16 -1.95
N ALA A 927 26.30 23.71 -2.96
CA ALA A 927 26.51 25.15 -3.08
C ALA A 927 25.19 25.93 -3.29
N LEU A 928 24.29 25.40 -4.13
CA LEU A 928 22.95 25.94 -4.33
C LEU A 928 22.16 25.98 -3.00
N ILE A 929 22.12 24.86 -2.27
CA ILE A 929 21.40 24.78 -0.99
C ILE A 929 22.02 25.71 0.05
N LYS A 930 23.35 25.77 0.13
CA LYS A 930 24.03 26.70 1.04
C LYS A 930 23.68 28.15 0.74
N GLY A 931 23.74 28.57 -0.52
CA GLY A 931 23.37 29.93 -0.94
C GLY A 931 21.90 30.24 -0.64
N LEU A 932 21.00 29.29 -0.88
CA LEU A 932 19.59 29.41 -0.48
C LEU A 932 19.46 29.63 1.03
N MET A 933 20.16 28.86 1.85
CA MET A 933 20.12 29.00 3.31
C MET A 933 20.66 30.35 3.79
N GLU A 934 21.78 30.81 3.23
CA GLU A 934 22.40 32.08 3.61
C GLU A 934 21.49 33.29 3.33
N ASP A 935 20.71 33.25 2.26
CA ASP A 935 19.82 34.35 1.85
C ASP A 935 18.50 34.40 2.62
N LEU A 936 18.06 33.29 3.21
CA LEU A 936 16.79 33.22 3.95
C LEU A 936 16.95 33.68 5.41
N SER A 937 15.95 34.41 5.91
CA SER A 937 15.83 34.76 7.33
C SER A 937 15.58 33.52 8.20
N PRO A 938 15.85 33.57 9.52
CA PRO A 938 15.58 32.44 10.41
C PRO A 938 14.12 31.96 10.38
N ARG A 939 13.18 32.88 10.17
CA ARG A 939 11.76 32.56 10.02
C ARG A 939 11.51 31.79 8.73
N GLU A 940 11.94 32.32 7.58
CA GLU A 940 11.74 31.67 6.28
C GLU A 940 12.41 30.30 6.22
N ARG A 941 13.57 30.12 6.88
CA ARG A 941 14.21 28.80 7.02
C ARG A 941 13.34 27.78 7.75
N GLY A 942 12.61 28.22 8.78
CA GLY A 942 11.66 27.36 9.51
C GLY A 942 10.43 26.97 8.67
N GLU A 943 10.05 27.82 7.71
CA GLU A 943 8.91 27.61 6.80
C GLU A 943 9.26 26.73 5.58
N LEU A 944 10.48 26.20 5.50
CA LEU A 944 10.89 25.30 4.42
C LEU A 944 10.33 23.91 4.66
N VAL A 945 9.46 23.46 3.75
CA VAL A 945 8.85 22.13 3.79
C VAL A 945 9.02 21.47 2.44
N TYR A 946 9.50 20.23 2.43
CA TYR A 946 9.61 19.38 1.24
C TYR A 946 9.17 17.94 1.56
N PHE A 947 8.25 17.41 0.74
CA PHE A 947 7.89 16.00 0.74
C PHE A 947 7.94 15.44 -0.68
N PHE A 948 8.64 14.33 -0.84
CA PHE A 948 8.60 13.53 -2.06
C PHE A 948 8.25 12.09 -1.71
N THR A 949 7.14 11.60 -2.26
CA THR A 949 6.71 10.21 -2.06
C THR A 949 6.88 9.44 -3.36
N VAL A 950 7.47 8.25 -3.31
CA VAL A 950 7.53 7.29 -4.43
C VAL A 950 7.08 5.93 -3.94
N GLY A 951 6.32 5.20 -4.74
CA GLY A 951 5.91 3.84 -4.42
C GLY A 951 4.90 3.26 -5.39
N SER A 952 4.06 2.36 -4.89
CA SER A 952 3.11 1.58 -5.69
C SER A 952 1.63 1.88 -5.40
N THR A 953 1.32 2.77 -4.45
CA THR A 953 -0.05 3.09 -4.02
C THR A 953 -0.73 4.10 -4.94
N ASN A 954 -1.74 3.65 -5.70
CA ASN A 954 -2.48 4.49 -6.65
C ASN A 954 -3.44 5.48 -5.97
N MET A 955 -3.99 6.41 -6.75
CA MET A 955 -5.07 7.33 -6.36
C MET A 955 -6.47 6.74 -6.58
N ASP A 956 -6.71 5.49 -6.16
CA ASP A 956 -7.97 4.78 -6.35
C ASP A 956 -8.50 4.09 -5.08
N TYR A 957 -9.79 3.80 -5.04
CA TYR A 957 -10.41 3.15 -3.88
C TYR A 957 -9.90 1.76 -3.58
N ARG A 958 -9.43 1.05 -4.62
CA ARG A 958 -8.88 -0.28 -4.45
C ARG A 958 -7.60 -0.23 -3.62
N SER A 959 -6.66 0.66 -3.95
CA SER A 959 -5.44 0.87 -3.17
C SER A 959 -5.74 1.36 -1.75
N MET A 960 -6.80 2.15 -1.58
CA MET A 960 -7.20 2.64 -0.26
C MET A 960 -7.79 1.56 0.65
N VAL A 961 -8.58 0.63 0.10
CA VAL A 961 -9.45 -0.25 0.90
C VAL A 961 -9.04 -1.71 0.86
N MET A 962 -8.54 -2.20 -0.27
CA MET A 962 -8.38 -3.63 -0.53
C MET A 962 -6.94 -4.05 -0.76
N ASP A 963 -6.13 -3.21 -1.40
CA ASP A 963 -4.77 -3.59 -1.73
C ASP A 963 -3.80 -3.26 -0.58
N GLY A 964 -2.68 -3.99 -0.57
CA GLY A 964 -1.48 -3.73 0.23
C GLY A 964 -0.38 -3.09 -0.61
#